data_AF-A0A1X1R1W8-F1
#
_entry.id   AF-A0A1X1R1W8-F1
#
_cell.length_a   1.000
_cell.length_b   1.000
_cell.length_c   1.000
_cell.angle_alpha   90.00
_cell.angle_beta   90.00
_cell.angle_gamma   90.00
#
_symmetry.space_group_name_H-M   'P 1'
#
loop_
_entity.id
_entity.type
_entity.pdbx_description
1 polymer ?
#
loop_
_entity_poly.entity_id
_entity_poly.type
_entity_poly.pdbx_seq_one_letter_code
_entity_poly.pdbx_strand_id
1 'polypeptide(L)'
;MSGNAVRLQAINNVEAYIPPAISFVPGEEPGEIFGSNVFTKAEMQSRLPKAVFKSVVATIEKGTKLDPAVADSVAAAMKDWALEKGATHYAHVFYPMTGLTAEKHDSFLEPVSDGQTLAEFAGKTLIQGEPDASSFPSGGLRSTFEARGYTGWDVTSPAYVLENPNGNTLCIPTVFVSMTGEALDYKTPLLRSQQAMGVHAERILKLFGHQDLNKVVSFCGPEQEYFLVDRHFFLARPDLVNAGRTLFGAKPPKGQEFDDHYFGAVPERVLGFMMDTERELFKLGIPAKTRHNEVAPGQFEIAPMFERANIASDHQQLLMTVFKTIAKKHGMECLFHEKPFAGVNGSGKHVNFSMGNSELGSLLVPGDTPHENAQFLVFCAAVIRAVHKFAGLLRVSVASATNDHRLGANEAPPAIISIFLGEQLADVFEQIAKGAATSSKGKGTMIIGVDTLPPLPTDPGDRNRTSPFAFTGNRFEFRAPGSGQTVAVPLIVLNTIMADSLDHMATILEGAVENGEDFDTAVQKLLTDIITEHGDVVYNGDGYSEKWQIEAAERGLPNLKTTLDAIPELVKPEAVELFEKYGVFTERELHSRYEVRLEQYVLTIAVEAKLTLEIGTTVVLPAALRYQTELAQNVATLKAAGVEPNLAALEAVSAPLTDLTAALATLKSALSDHSAQSALEEAKHAQQALLPAMDAVRSAADALEGVVADDLWPLPTYQEMLYIL
;
A
#
# COMPACT_ATOMS: atom_id res chain seq x y z
N MET A 1 29.03 -30.69 10.97
CA MET A 1 27.55 -30.57 11.11
C MET A 1 27.04 -30.12 9.76
N SER A 2 26.07 -30.85 9.17
CA SER A 2 25.52 -30.52 7.86
C SER A 2 24.91 -29.12 7.89
N GLY A 3 25.11 -28.35 6.81
CA GLY A 3 24.52 -27.01 6.70
C GLY A 3 22.99 -27.06 6.62
N ASN A 4 22.44 -28.19 6.17
CA ASN A 4 21.01 -28.36 5.93
C ASN A 4 20.15 -28.81 7.14
N ALA A 5 20.74 -29.05 8.33
CA ALA A 5 19.98 -29.63 9.45
C ALA A 5 18.75 -28.78 9.85
N VAL A 6 18.89 -27.46 9.80
CA VAL A 6 17.79 -26.51 10.08
C VAL A 6 16.71 -26.59 8.99
N ARG A 7 17.10 -26.75 7.72
CA ARG A 7 16.17 -26.87 6.57
C ARG A 7 15.35 -28.15 6.65
N LEU A 8 16.02 -29.29 6.89
CA LEU A 8 15.34 -30.58 7.08
C LEU A 8 14.41 -30.57 8.31
N GLN A 9 14.84 -29.94 9.40
CA GLN A 9 13.98 -29.77 10.58
C GLN A 9 12.76 -28.90 10.27
N ALA A 10 12.91 -27.83 9.48
CA ALA A 10 11.80 -27.01 9.04
C ALA A 10 10.78 -27.83 8.23
N ILE A 11 11.24 -28.62 7.24
CA ILE A 11 10.38 -29.52 6.45
C ILE A 11 9.60 -30.49 7.35
N ASN A 12 10.30 -31.18 8.25
CA ASN A 12 9.65 -32.10 9.20
C ASN A 12 8.60 -31.40 10.08
N ASN A 13 8.86 -30.14 10.47
CA ASN A 13 7.91 -29.37 11.26
C ASN A 13 6.70 -28.89 10.44
N VAL A 14 6.88 -28.61 9.14
CA VAL A 14 5.76 -28.30 8.23
C VAL A 14 4.87 -29.52 8.06
N GLU A 15 5.45 -30.70 7.83
CA GLU A 15 4.69 -31.96 7.71
C GLU A 15 3.94 -32.31 9.01
N ALA A 16 4.50 -31.93 10.16
CA ALA A 16 3.88 -32.12 11.47
C ALA A 16 2.86 -31.03 11.84
N TYR A 17 2.51 -30.12 10.92
CA TYR A 17 1.54 -29.07 11.18
C TYR A 17 0.17 -29.62 11.58
N ILE A 18 -0.39 -29.04 12.64
CA ILE A 18 -1.73 -29.34 13.11
C ILE A 18 -2.57 -28.07 12.93
N PRO A 19 -3.67 -28.11 12.17
CA PRO A 19 -4.56 -26.96 12.02
C PRO A 19 -5.04 -26.44 13.38
N PRO A 20 -5.16 -25.12 13.56
CA PRO A 20 -5.75 -24.56 14.77
C PRO A 20 -7.22 -25.00 14.90
N ALA A 21 -7.74 -24.95 16.12
CA ALA A 21 -9.16 -25.19 16.36
C ALA A 21 -10.02 -24.17 15.60
N ILE A 22 -11.23 -24.59 15.18
CA ILE A 22 -12.16 -23.72 14.47
C ILE A 22 -12.44 -22.45 15.29
N SER A 23 -12.42 -21.29 14.62
CA SER A 23 -12.61 -19.97 15.22
C SER A 23 -14.07 -19.50 15.29
N PHE A 24 -15.01 -20.33 14.82
CA PHE A 24 -16.43 -20.02 14.75
C PHE A 24 -17.29 -21.00 15.53
N VAL A 25 -18.49 -20.55 15.91
CA VAL A 25 -19.49 -21.40 16.56
C VAL A 25 -20.34 -22.08 15.48
N PRO A 26 -20.47 -23.42 15.47
CA PRO A 26 -21.33 -24.09 14.52
C PRO A 26 -22.78 -23.58 14.61
N GLY A 27 -23.30 -23.05 13.50
CA GLY A 27 -24.65 -22.48 13.41
C GLY A 27 -24.73 -20.95 13.53
N GLU A 28 -23.61 -20.26 13.72
CA GLU A 28 -23.52 -18.79 13.63
C GLU A 28 -23.83 -18.30 12.21
N GLU A 29 -24.68 -17.28 12.07
CA GLU A 29 -24.94 -16.69 10.76
C GLU A 29 -23.84 -15.68 10.39
N PRO A 30 -23.29 -15.69 9.15
CA PRO A 30 -22.20 -14.80 8.76
C PRO A 30 -22.49 -13.30 8.96
N GLY A 31 -23.75 -12.90 8.93
CA GLY A 31 -24.17 -11.50 9.15
C GLY A 31 -24.13 -11.05 10.61
N GLU A 32 -24.23 -11.97 11.57
CA GLU A 32 -24.34 -11.63 13.01
C GLU A 32 -23.05 -11.03 13.57
N ILE A 33 -21.91 -11.39 13.00
CA ILE A 33 -20.60 -10.96 13.48
C ILE A 33 -20.17 -9.62 12.91
N PHE A 34 -20.79 -9.16 11.82
CA PHE A 34 -20.33 -7.99 11.09
C PHE A 34 -20.44 -6.71 11.92
N GLY A 35 -19.32 -6.01 12.10
CA GLY A 35 -19.23 -4.81 12.93
C GLY A 35 -19.49 -5.05 14.42
N SER A 36 -19.50 -6.31 14.87
CA SER A 36 -19.78 -6.64 16.27
C SER A 36 -18.79 -5.99 17.24
N ASN A 37 -17.54 -5.74 16.82
CA ASN A 37 -16.51 -5.06 17.60
C ASN A 37 -16.32 -3.59 17.22
N VAL A 38 -17.32 -2.96 16.61
CA VAL A 38 -17.29 -1.55 16.21
C VAL A 38 -18.35 -0.77 17.00
N PHE A 39 -18.00 0.42 17.48
CA PHE A 39 -18.94 1.33 18.11
C PHE A 39 -19.78 2.02 17.03
N THR A 40 -20.70 1.25 16.43
CA THR A 40 -21.48 1.65 15.25
C THR A 40 -22.47 2.77 15.54
N LYS A 41 -23.06 3.38 14.50
CA LYS A 41 -24.18 4.32 14.66
C LYS A 41 -25.36 3.70 15.44
N ALA A 42 -25.60 2.39 15.30
CA ALA A 42 -26.65 1.70 16.04
C ALA A 42 -26.33 1.62 17.54
N GLU A 43 -25.08 1.28 17.90
CA GLU A 43 -24.60 1.31 19.28
C GLU A 43 -24.69 2.72 19.86
N MET A 44 -24.20 3.73 19.12
CA MET A 44 -24.31 5.14 19.49
C MET A 44 -25.77 5.56 19.72
N GLN A 45 -26.70 5.17 18.85
CA GLN A 45 -28.12 5.52 18.97
C GLN A 45 -28.77 4.89 20.21
N SER A 46 -28.36 3.67 20.57
CA SER A 46 -28.92 2.95 21.71
C SER A 46 -28.40 3.47 23.05
N ARG A 47 -27.17 4.00 23.10
CA ARG A 47 -26.46 4.39 24.33
C ARG A 47 -26.43 5.90 24.57
N LEU A 48 -26.42 6.72 23.52
CA LEU A 48 -26.28 8.17 23.65
C LEU A 48 -27.64 8.88 23.80
N PRO A 49 -27.71 9.96 24.59
CA PRO A 49 -28.88 10.85 24.58
C PRO A 49 -29.19 11.37 23.17
N LYS A 50 -30.48 11.51 22.83
CA LYS A 50 -30.95 11.88 21.48
C LYS A 50 -30.29 13.15 20.92
N ALA A 51 -30.04 14.15 21.76
CA ALA A 51 -29.38 15.39 21.34
C ALA A 51 -27.88 15.18 21.02
N VAL A 52 -27.19 14.40 21.86
CA VAL A 52 -25.78 14.02 21.68
C VAL A 52 -25.61 13.21 20.39
N PHE A 53 -26.44 12.18 20.19
CA PHE A 53 -26.42 11.35 18.98
C PHE A 53 -26.58 12.19 17.71
N LYS A 54 -27.56 13.11 17.68
CA LYS A 54 -27.78 14.01 16.54
C LYS A 54 -26.58 14.92 16.26
N SER A 55 -25.91 15.41 17.30
CA SER A 55 -24.71 16.25 17.18
C SER A 55 -23.54 15.47 16.56
N VAL A 56 -23.28 14.25 17.07
CA VAL A 56 -22.23 13.36 16.56
C VAL A 56 -22.50 12.96 15.10
N VAL A 57 -23.73 12.59 14.77
CA VAL A 57 -24.11 12.22 13.38
C VAL A 57 -23.98 13.41 12.43
N ALA A 58 -24.32 14.63 12.86
CA ALA A 58 -24.13 15.83 12.04
C ALA A 58 -22.64 16.05 11.71
N THR A 59 -21.73 15.80 12.65
CA THR A 59 -20.28 15.83 12.38
C THR A 59 -19.86 14.76 11.37
N ILE A 60 -20.34 13.53 11.52
CA ILE A 60 -19.99 12.39 10.63
C ILE A 60 -20.50 12.59 9.20
N GLU A 61 -21.74 13.07 9.04
CA GLU A 61 -22.42 13.11 7.74
C GLU A 61 -22.29 14.45 7.03
N LYS A 62 -22.32 15.56 7.79
CA LYS A 62 -22.32 16.93 7.24
C LYS A 62 -20.99 17.66 7.44
N GLY A 63 -20.04 17.07 8.17
CA GLY A 63 -18.75 17.69 8.46
C GLY A 63 -18.84 18.90 9.39
N THR A 64 -19.88 19.01 10.21
CA THR A 64 -19.99 20.09 11.21
C THR A 64 -18.98 19.89 12.34
N LYS A 65 -18.47 20.98 12.91
CA LYS A 65 -17.52 20.92 14.02
C LYS A 65 -18.12 20.17 15.22
N LEU A 66 -17.36 19.25 15.82
CA LEU A 66 -17.79 18.51 17.01
C LEU A 66 -17.98 19.48 18.18
N ASP A 67 -19.12 19.38 18.87
CA ASP A 67 -19.40 20.12 20.09
C ASP A 67 -18.62 19.51 21.29
N PRO A 68 -17.66 20.21 21.91
CA PRO A 68 -16.92 19.68 23.06
C PRO A 68 -17.82 19.25 24.22
N ALA A 69 -19.01 19.84 24.35
CA ALA A 69 -19.95 19.49 25.42
C ALA A 69 -20.49 18.06 25.30
N VAL A 70 -20.38 17.42 24.14
CA VAL A 70 -20.84 16.03 23.97
C VAL A 70 -19.80 14.98 24.38
N ALA A 71 -18.53 15.38 24.56
CA ALA A 71 -17.43 14.43 24.69
C ALA A 71 -17.51 13.54 25.93
N ASP A 72 -17.87 14.07 27.09
CA ASP A 72 -18.00 13.26 28.31
C ASP A 72 -19.11 12.21 28.19
N SER A 73 -20.23 12.58 27.55
CA SER A 73 -21.34 11.65 27.30
C SER A 73 -20.93 10.53 26.34
N VAL A 74 -20.15 10.86 25.30
CA VAL A 74 -19.65 9.88 24.34
C VAL A 74 -18.59 8.98 24.97
N ALA A 75 -17.64 9.54 25.72
CA ALA A 75 -16.59 8.80 26.40
C ALA A 75 -17.16 7.80 27.40
N ALA A 76 -18.13 8.21 28.23
CA ALA A 76 -18.80 7.31 29.16
C ALA A 76 -19.49 6.14 28.44
N ALA A 77 -20.27 6.42 27.39
CA ALA A 77 -20.95 5.38 26.62
C ALA A 77 -19.98 4.43 25.88
N MET A 78 -18.89 4.97 25.33
CA MET A 78 -17.86 4.19 24.64
C MET A 78 -17.09 3.29 25.62
N LYS A 79 -16.77 3.79 26.82
CA LYS A 79 -16.15 3.02 27.90
C LYS A 79 -17.05 1.87 28.34
N ASP A 80 -18.32 2.15 28.65
CA ASP A 80 -19.24 1.12 29.14
C ASP A 80 -19.43 0.01 28.08
N TRP A 81 -19.58 0.38 26.81
CA TRP A 81 -19.60 -0.55 25.68
C TRP A 81 -18.32 -1.39 25.58
N ALA A 82 -17.15 -0.78 25.73
CA ALA A 82 -15.87 -1.47 25.67
C ALA A 82 -15.68 -2.43 26.85
N LEU A 83 -16.05 -2.02 28.07
CA LEU A 83 -15.99 -2.86 29.28
C LEU A 83 -16.91 -4.08 29.18
N GLU A 84 -18.12 -3.92 28.62
CA GLU A 84 -19.03 -5.04 28.31
C GLU A 84 -18.40 -6.07 27.37
N LYS A 85 -17.50 -5.61 26.48
CA LYS A 85 -16.70 -6.45 25.58
C LYS A 85 -15.41 -6.97 26.21
N GLY A 86 -15.20 -6.77 27.51
CA GLY A 86 -14.00 -7.21 28.22
C GLY A 86 -12.75 -6.38 27.93
N ALA A 87 -12.91 -5.15 27.41
CA ALA A 87 -11.78 -4.24 27.27
C ALA A 87 -11.27 -3.82 28.65
N THR A 88 -9.95 -3.82 28.81
CA THR A 88 -9.30 -3.39 30.06
C THR A 88 -8.49 -2.10 29.87
N HIS A 89 -8.13 -1.83 28.63
CA HIS A 89 -7.34 -0.68 28.22
C HIS A 89 -8.04 0.06 27.08
N TYR A 90 -7.65 1.31 26.87
CA TYR A 90 -7.92 2.05 25.65
C TYR A 90 -6.62 2.55 25.02
N ALA A 91 -6.68 2.82 23.72
CA ALA A 91 -5.55 3.33 22.96
C ALA A 91 -6.01 4.32 21.90
N HIS A 92 -5.30 5.45 21.80
CA HIS A 92 -5.39 6.33 20.64
C HIS A 92 -4.55 5.75 19.52
N VAL A 93 -5.21 5.37 18.44
CA VAL A 93 -4.58 4.78 17.25
C VAL A 93 -4.32 5.88 16.24
N PHE A 94 -3.08 6.03 15.80
CA PHE A 94 -2.70 7.00 14.78
C PHE A 94 -1.61 6.43 13.87
N TYR A 95 -1.38 7.09 12.73
CA TYR A 95 -0.50 6.61 11.67
C TYR A 95 0.64 7.60 11.42
N PRO A 96 1.73 7.55 12.22
CA PRO A 96 2.86 8.46 12.07
C PRO A 96 3.61 8.25 10.75
N MET A 97 4.56 9.14 10.47
CA MET A 97 5.38 9.11 9.24
C MET A 97 6.27 7.85 9.06
N THR A 98 6.21 6.88 9.98
CA THR A 98 6.77 5.53 9.78
C THR A 98 5.95 4.67 8.82
N GLY A 99 4.68 5.03 8.58
CA GLY A 99 3.74 4.25 7.75
C GLY A 99 3.07 3.08 8.47
N LEU A 100 3.42 2.84 9.74
CA LEU A 100 2.87 1.78 10.58
C LEU A 100 1.82 2.32 11.56
N THR A 101 0.99 1.42 12.09
CA THR A 101 0.05 1.77 13.16
C THR A 101 0.80 2.02 14.47
N ALA A 102 0.51 3.12 15.13
CA ALA A 102 1.03 3.46 16.46
C ALA A 102 -0.11 3.55 17.47
N GLU A 103 0.15 3.03 18.66
CA GLU A 103 -0.80 3.04 19.77
C GLU A 103 -0.06 3.02 21.11
N LYS A 104 -0.68 3.64 22.11
CA LYS A 104 -0.28 3.56 23.52
C LYS A 104 -1.48 3.07 24.30
N HIS A 105 -1.30 2.03 25.11
CA HIS A 105 -2.37 1.43 25.90
C HIS A 105 -2.38 2.04 27.30
N ASP A 106 -3.48 2.70 27.65
CA ASP A 106 -3.74 3.25 28.97
C ASP A 106 -4.87 2.45 29.62
N SER A 107 -4.76 2.18 30.92
CA SER A 107 -5.77 1.43 31.69
C SER A 107 -7.00 2.30 31.95
N PHE A 108 -8.20 1.71 31.92
CA PHE A 108 -9.40 2.39 32.41
C PHE A 108 -9.40 2.58 33.94
N LEU A 109 -8.58 1.80 34.67
CA LEU A 109 -8.60 1.80 36.13
C LEU A 109 -7.76 2.95 36.70
N GLU A 110 -8.44 3.89 37.36
CA GLU A 110 -7.79 4.93 38.16
C GLU A 110 -7.93 4.62 39.66
N PRO A 111 -6.84 4.73 40.45
CA PRO A 111 -6.89 4.56 41.89
C PRO A 111 -7.60 5.75 42.55
N VAL A 112 -8.57 5.46 43.40
CA VAL A 112 -9.26 6.47 44.23
C VAL A 112 -8.71 6.48 45.65
N SER A 113 -8.92 7.60 46.36
CA SER A 113 -8.28 7.92 47.65
C SER A 113 -8.62 6.97 48.81
N ASP A 114 -9.63 6.12 48.65
CA ASP A 114 -10.04 5.09 49.62
C ASP A 114 -9.36 3.73 49.40
N GLY A 115 -8.46 3.62 48.42
CA GLY A 115 -7.75 2.38 48.09
C GLY A 115 -8.52 1.45 47.13
N GLN A 116 -9.67 1.88 46.60
CA GLN A 116 -10.38 1.18 45.52
C GLN A 116 -9.92 1.71 44.14
N THR A 117 -10.42 1.07 43.08
CA THR A 117 -10.22 1.53 41.69
C THR A 117 -11.58 1.76 41.03
N LEU A 118 -11.67 2.81 40.21
CA LEU A 118 -12.83 3.07 39.37
C LEU A 118 -12.42 3.05 37.91
N ALA A 119 -13.30 2.50 37.06
CA ALA A 119 -13.12 2.57 35.62
C ALA A 119 -13.58 3.95 35.11
N GLU A 120 -12.64 4.80 34.75
CA GLU A 120 -12.88 6.16 34.24
C GLU A 120 -12.36 6.31 32.81
N PHE A 121 -13.11 7.07 32.01
CA PHE A 121 -12.68 7.51 30.68
C PHE A 121 -13.27 8.90 30.44
N ALA A 122 -12.44 9.93 30.64
CA ALA A 122 -12.86 11.32 30.58
C ALA A 122 -13.01 11.81 29.13
N GLY A 123 -14.00 12.65 28.86
CA GLY A 123 -14.21 13.25 27.53
C GLY A 123 -13.04 14.12 27.07
N LYS A 124 -12.27 14.69 28.01
CA LYS A 124 -11.02 15.42 27.69
C LYS A 124 -10.05 14.53 26.90
N THR A 125 -9.94 13.26 27.27
CA THR A 125 -9.02 12.28 26.68
C THR A 125 -9.45 11.92 25.26
N LEU A 126 -10.76 11.92 25.01
CA LEU A 126 -11.34 11.72 23.69
C LEU A 126 -11.10 12.93 22.75
N ILE A 127 -11.21 14.16 23.27
CA ILE A 127 -10.98 15.37 22.45
C ILE A 127 -9.49 15.56 22.17
N GLN A 128 -8.65 15.42 23.20
CA GLN A 128 -7.23 15.70 23.12
C GLN A 128 -6.42 14.74 24.02
N GLY A 129 -5.53 13.98 23.40
CA GLY A 129 -4.48 13.22 24.08
C GLY A 129 -3.11 13.86 23.91
N GLU A 130 -2.14 13.45 24.73
CA GLU A 130 -0.72 13.78 24.60
C GLU A 130 0.07 12.46 24.57
N PRO A 131 0.38 11.90 23.40
CA PRO A 131 1.28 10.76 23.33
C PRO A 131 2.73 11.25 23.56
N ASP A 132 3.51 10.51 24.35
CA ASP A 132 4.97 10.62 24.30
C ASP A 132 5.45 9.98 23.00
N ALA A 133 5.57 10.82 21.98
CA ALA A 133 5.75 10.44 20.58
C ALA A 133 7.06 11.00 20.02
N SER A 134 8.06 11.17 20.88
CA SER A 134 9.36 11.79 20.58
C SER A 134 10.21 10.99 19.60
N SER A 135 10.06 9.66 19.56
CA SER A 135 10.87 8.77 18.71
C SER A 135 10.36 8.62 17.27
N PHE A 136 9.18 9.15 16.92
CA PHE A 136 8.71 9.07 15.54
C PHE A 136 9.46 10.06 14.63
N PRO A 137 9.75 9.66 13.38
CA PRO A 137 10.37 10.55 12.41
C PRO A 137 9.62 11.86 12.32
N SER A 138 10.36 12.97 12.32
CA SER A 138 9.79 14.33 12.28
C SER A 138 10.37 15.19 11.15
N GLY A 139 11.44 14.76 10.48
CA GLY A 139 12.08 15.51 9.41
C GLY A 139 12.45 16.94 9.82
N GLY A 140 12.87 17.15 11.07
CA GLY A 140 13.19 18.48 11.59
C GLY A 140 11.98 19.35 11.98
N LEU A 141 10.75 18.84 11.95
CA LEU A 141 9.59 19.53 12.51
C LEU A 141 9.67 19.69 14.03
N ARG A 142 10.38 18.76 14.69
CA ARG A 142 10.64 18.76 16.13
C ARG A 142 12.13 18.60 16.38
N SER A 143 12.64 19.33 17.36
CA SER A 143 13.99 19.12 17.88
C SER A 143 14.06 17.82 18.68
N THR A 144 15.25 17.23 18.83
CA THR A 144 15.46 15.95 19.54
C THR A 144 15.09 16.01 21.04
N PHE A 145 15.00 17.20 21.64
CA PHE A 145 14.56 17.40 23.02
C PHE A 145 13.05 17.72 23.16
N GLU A 146 12.32 17.87 22.05
CA GLU A 146 10.91 18.24 22.03
C GLU A 146 10.04 16.98 21.83
N ALA A 147 9.33 16.57 22.89
CA ALA A 147 8.50 15.35 22.87
C ALA A 147 7.01 15.61 22.64
N ARG A 148 6.53 16.82 22.93
CA ARG A 148 5.08 17.11 22.99
C ARG A 148 4.43 17.11 21.61
N GLY A 149 3.36 16.33 21.48
CA GLY A 149 2.41 16.37 20.37
C GLY A 149 1.01 16.08 20.89
N TYR A 150 0.00 16.31 20.06
CA TYR A 150 -1.39 16.15 20.45
C TYR A 150 -2.08 15.16 19.53
N THR A 151 -2.88 14.27 20.13
CA THR A 151 -3.84 13.45 19.39
C THR A 151 -5.24 14.04 19.50
N GLY A 152 -6.04 13.88 18.45
CA GLY A 152 -7.46 14.25 18.48
C GLY A 152 -8.32 13.17 17.83
N TRP A 153 -9.45 12.84 18.43
CA TRP A 153 -10.36 11.82 17.89
C TRP A 153 -10.91 12.22 16.51
N ASP A 154 -10.73 11.33 15.54
CA ASP A 154 -11.45 11.39 14.28
C ASP A 154 -12.82 10.71 14.42
N VAL A 155 -13.84 11.51 14.70
CA VAL A 155 -15.24 11.06 14.83
C VAL A 155 -15.76 10.37 13.56
N THR A 156 -15.16 10.67 12.40
CA THR A 156 -15.62 10.12 11.11
C THR A 156 -15.13 8.68 10.88
N SER A 157 -14.23 8.19 11.73
CA SER A 157 -13.83 6.78 11.81
C SER A 157 -14.28 6.19 13.15
N PRO A 158 -15.06 5.09 13.16
CA PRO A 158 -15.63 4.56 14.38
C PRO A 158 -14.55 3.94 15.29
N ALA A 159 -14.71 4.12 16.60
CA ALA A 159 -13.92 3.37 17.57
C ALA A 159 -14.26 1.87 17.50
N TYR A 160 -13.28 1.02 17.81
CA TYR A 160 -13.43 -0.43 17.75
C TYR A 160 -12.77 -1.10 18.96
N VAL A 161 -13.16 -2.34 19.24
CA VAL A 161 -12.48 -3.18 20.24
C VAL A 161 -11.61 -4.19 19.52
N LEU A 162 -10.32 -4.17 19.81
CA LEU A 162 -9.39 -5.19 19.32
C LEU A 162 -9.31 -6.33 20.34
N GLU A 163 -9.69 -7.53 19.89
CA GLU A 163 -9.62 -8.73 20.72
C GLU A 163 -8.19 -9.24 20.84
N ASN A 164 -7.79 -9.60 22.06
CA ASN A 164 -6.50 -10.22 22.32
C ASN A 164 -6.66 -11.35 23.34
N PRO A 165 -5.88 -12.45 23.23
CA PRO A 165 -6.00 -13.59 24.15
C PRO A 165 -5.87 -13.24 25.63
N ASN A 166 -5.20 -12.13 25.94
CA ASN A 166 -4.88 -11.71 27.31
C ASN A 166 -5.70 -10.48 27.77
N GLY A 167 -6.65 -10.01 26.98
CA GLY A 167 -7.50 -8.85 27.31
C GLY A 167 -7.69 -7.92 26.13
N ASN A 168 -8.88 -7.34 26.02
CA ASN A 168 -9.25 -6.51 24.87
C ASN A 168 -8.86 -5.05 25.09
N THR A 169 -8.73 -4.30 23.98
CA THR A 169 -8.39 -2.87 24.00
C THR A 169 -9.40 -2.08 23.18
N LEU A 170 -9.90 -0.97 23.73
CA LEU A 170 -10.66 0.03 22.99
C LEU A 170 -9.72 0.87 22.14
N CYS A 171 -9.81 0.77 20.83
CA CYS A 171 -9.02 1.51 19.87
C CYS A 171 -9.82 2.71 19.34
N ILE A 172 -9.25 3.90 19.50
CA ILE A 172 -9.87 5.18 19.11
C ILE A 172 -9.04 5.78 17.97
N PRO A 173 -9.57 5.84 16.73
CA PRO A 173 -8.87 6.46 15.62
C PRO A 173 -8.60 7.94 15.88
N THR A 174 -7.35 8.37 15.73
CA THR A 174 -6.93 9.74 16.03
C THR A 174 -6.03 10.32 14.96
N VAL A 175 -6.07 11.64 14.83
CA VAL A 175 -5.03 12.43 14.17
C VAL A 175 -3.87 12.68 15.14
N PHE A 176 -2.67 12.90 14.63
CA PHE A 176 -1.50 13.27 15.43
C PHE A 176 -0.75 14.48 14.85
N VAL A 177 -0.65 15.54 15.67
CA VAL A 177 -0.04 16.82 15.30
C VAL A 177 1.02 17.25 16.30
N SER A 178 1.96 18.09 15.87
CA SER A 178 2.95 18.73 16.75
C SER A 178 2.30 19.70 17.73
N MET A 179 3.07 20.20 18.71
CA MET A 179 2.63 21.30 19.58
C MET A 179 2.26 22.59 18.81
N THR A 180 2.87 22.81 17.65
CA THR A 180 2.66 23.98 16.78
C THR A 180 1.61 23.75 15.68
N GLY A 181 1.06 22.53 15.57
CA GLY A 181 -0.06 22.19 14.69
C GLY A 181 0.31 21.57 13.35
N GLU A 182 1.60 21.31 13.08
CA GLU A 182 2.04 20.56 11.91
C GLU A 182 1.65 19.08 12.02
N ALA A 183 1.23 18.50 10.90
CA ALA A 183 0.83 17.11 10.77
C ALA A 183 2.05 16.17 10.82
N LEU A 184 2.10 15.37 11.88
CA LEU A 184 3.13 14.34 12.11
C LEU A 184 2.63 12.93 11.73
N ASP A 185 1.46 12.87 11.09
CA ASP A 185 0.79 11.65 10.65
C ASP A 185 0.37 11.71 9.17
N TYR A 186 -0.24 10.61 8.73
CA TYR A 186 -0.88 10.52 7.41
C TYR A 186 -2.38 10.80 7.44
N LYS A 187 -3.03 10.78 8.61
CA LYS A 187 -4.48 10.96 8.72
C LYS A 187 -4.88 12.43 8.63
N THR A 188 -4.17 13.34 9.30
CA THR A 188 -4.45 14.78 9.20
C THR A 188 -4.43 15.29 7.75
N PRO A 189 -3.39 15.00 6.94
CA PRO A 189 -3.35 15.47 5.55
C PRO A 189 -4.37 14.77 4.65
N LEU A 190 -4.73 13.51 4.94
CA LEU A 190 -5.79 12.81 4.21
C LEU A 190 -7.14 13.51 4.41
N LEU A 191 -7.46 13.88 5.65
CA LEU A 191 -8.68 14.63 5.97
C LEU A 191 -8.68 16.02 5.32
N ARG A 192 -7.56 16.76 5.40
CA ARG A 192 -7.41 18.08 4.77
C ARG A 192 -7.59 18.01 3.24
N SER A 193 -6.91 17.08 2.58
CA SER A 193 -6.98 16.92 1.12
C SER A 193 -8.37 16.50 0.65
N GLN A 194 -9.04 15.60 1.37
CA GLN A 194 -10.42 15.20 1.05
C GLN A 194 -11.39 16.39 1.17
N GLN A 195 -11.23 17.23 2.19
CA GLN A 195 -12.04 18.44 2.36
C GLN A 195 -11.81 19.44 1.22
N ALA A 196 -10.55 19.69 0.85
CA ALA A 196 -10.22 20.58 -0.27
C ALA A 196 -10.85 20.09 -1.59
N MET A 197 -10.67 18.81 -1.93
CA MET A 197 -11.27 18.21 -3.12
C MET A 197 -12.81 18.34 -3.12
N GLY A 198 -13.45 18.03 -1.98
CA GLY A 198 -14.90 18.10 -1.82
C GLY A 198 -15.46 19.50 -2.05
N VAL A 199 -14.79 20.55 -1.56
CA VAL A 199 -15.22 21.96 -1.76
C VAL A 199 -15.29 22.32 -3.24
N HIS A 200 -14.27 21.95 -4.02
CA HIS A 200 -14.23 22.28 -5.45
C HIS A 200 -15.13 21.37 -6.30
N ALA A 201 -15.30 20.11 -5.91
CA ALA A 201 -16.31 19.23 -6.53
C ALA A 201 -17.73 19.78 -6.31
N GLU A 202 -18.04 20.25 -5.10
CA GLU A 202 -19.33 20.88 -4.76
C GLU A 202 -19.59 22.16 -5.56
N ARG A 203 -18.55 22.95 -5.91
CA ARG A 203 -18.69 24.11 -6.80
C ARG A 203 -19.16 23.71 -8.19
N ILE A 204 -18.53 22.70 -8.79
CA ILE A 204 -18.93 22.18 -10.10
C ILE A 204 -20.36 21.63 -10.04
N LEU A 205 -20.71 20.84 -9.03
CA LEU A 205 -22.06 20.28 -8.91
C LEU A 205 -23.15 21.37 -8.79
N LYS A 206 -22.87 22.49 -8.13
CA LYS A 206 -23.81 23.62 -8.08
C LYS A 206 -24.07 24.23 -9.47
N LEU A 207 -23.06 24.28 -10.34
CA LEU A 207 -23.22 24.74 -11.72
C LEU A 207 -24.12 23.78 -12.53
N PHE A 208 -24.04 22.48 -12.25
CA PHE A 208 -24.97 21.47 -12.80
C PHE A 208 -26.37 21.48 -12.15
N GLY A 209 -26.67 22.45 -11.29
CA GLY A 209 -28.01 22.68 -10.72
C GLY A 209 -28.30 21.92 -9.43
N HIS A 210 -27.33 21.22 -8.83
CA HIS A 210 -27.54 20.54 -7.56
C HIS A 210 -27.60 21.52 -6.39
N GLN A 211 -28.60 21.36 -5.52
CA GLN A 211 -28.82 22.17 -4.30
C GLN A 211 -28.78 21.28 -3.05
N ASP A 212 -28.45 21.85 -1.89
CA ASP A 212 -28.44 21.15 -0.59
C ASP A 212 -27.62 19.83 -0.54
N LEU A 213 -26.49 19.82 -1.25
CA LEU A 213 -25.60 18.65 -1.40
C LEU A 213 -25.05 18.11 -0.07
N ASN A 214 -25.06 16.78 0.05
CA ASN A 214 -24.18 16.07 0.99
C ASN A 214 -22.70 16.27 0.60
N LYS A 215 -21.82 16.22 1.61
CA LYS A 215 -20.38 16.40 1.41
C LYS A 215 -19.81 15.39 0.41
N VAL A 216 -19.14 15.91 -0.62
CA VAL A 216 -18.39 15.09 -1.57
C VAL A 216 -17.09 14.64 -0.92
N VAL A 217 -16.83 13.35 -0.97
CA VAL A 217 -15.64 12.71 -0.44
C VAL A 217 -15.03 11.79 -1.48
N SER A 218 -13.76 11.42 -1.30
CA SER A 218 -13.17 10.34 -2.08
C SER A 218 -13.49 8.99 -1.47
N PHE A 219 -13.45 7.97 -2.32
CA PHE A 219 -13.63 6.56 -1.97
C PHE A 219 -12.39 5.78 -2.41
N CYS A 220 -12.06 4.75 -1.66
CA CYS A 220 -10.93 3.87 -1.92
C CYS A 220 -11.36 2.41 -1.76
N GLY A 221 -11.07 1.59 -2.77
CA GLY A 221 -11.08 0.13 -2.69
C GLY A 221 -9.66 -0.41 -2.81
N PRO A 222 -8.97 -0.71 -1.70
CA PRO A 222 -7.61 -1.23 -1.76
C PRO A 222 -7.62 -2.74 -2.07
N GLU A 223 -6.89 -3.16 -3.09
CA GLU A 223 -6.61 -4.58 -3.36
C GLU A 223 -5.25 -4.89 -2.70
N GLN A 224 -5.19 -5.79 -1.73
CA GLN A 224 -3.98 -6.08 -0.97
C GLN A 224 -3.41 -7.43 -1.37
N GLU A 225 -2.28 -7.40 -2.06
CA GLU A 225 -1.49 -8.60 -2.32
C GLU A 225 -0.49 -8.86 -1.19
N TYR A 226 -0.14 -10.13 -0.99
CA TYR A 226 0.79 -10.59 0.04
C TYR A 226 1.33 -11.99 -0.27
N PHE A 227 2.45 -12.35 0.36
CA PHE A 227 2.97 -13.71 0.38
C PHE A 227 2.75 -14.38 1.75
N LEU A 228 2.54 -15.70 1.74
CA LEU A 228 2.61 -16.54 2.94
C LEU A 228 3.81 -17.49 2.84
N VAL A 229 4.57 -17.59 3.92
CA VAL A 229 5.70 -18.52 4.06
C VAL A 229 5.53 -19.29 5.37
N ASP A 230 5.88 -20.57 5.39
CA ASP A 230 5.90 -21.31 6.66
C ASP A 230 6.86 -20.65 7.65
N ARG A 231 6.42 -20.51 8.91
CA ARG A 231 7.15 -19.80 9.96
C ARG A 231 8.53 -20.39 10.22
N HIS A 232 8.73 -21.70 10.05
CA HIS A 232 10.02 -22.33 10.27
C HIS A 232 11.04 -21.92 9.21
N PHE A 233 10.63 -21.84 7.94
CA PHE A 233 11.49 -21.32 6.88
C PHE A 233 11.75 -19.83 7.06
N PHE A 234 10.74 -19.04 7.44
CA PHE A 234 10.89 -17.62 7.73
C PHE A 234 11.95 -17.38 8.82
N LEU A 235 11.87 -18.09 9.95
CA LEU A 235 12.84 -17.95 11.05
C LEU A 235 14.24 -18.46 10.69
N ALA A 236 14.35 -19.39 9.74
CA ALA A 236 15.62 -19.87 9.20
C ALA A 236 16.24 -18.92 8.14
N ARG A 237 15.58 -17.81 7.83
CA ARG A 237 16.02 -16.78 6.87
C ARG A 237 16.18 -15.42 7.55
N PRO A 238 17.36 -15.11 8.13
CA PRO A 238 17.59 -13.84 8.83
C PRO A 238 17.35 -12.60 7.96
N ASP A 239 17.51 -12.72 6.64
CA ASP A 239 17.18 -11.68 5.68
C ASP A 239 15.66 -11.45 5.56
N LEU A 240 14.84 -12.51 5.48
CA LEU A 240 13.38 -12.36 5.55
C LEU A 240 12.91 -11.73 6.87
N VAL A 241 13.53 -12.12 7.99
CA VAL A 241 13.16 -11.60 9.31
C VAL A 241 13.40 -10.09 9.43
N ASN A 242 14.54 -9.60 8.95
CA ASN A 242 14.99 -8.23 9.21
C ASN A 242 14.77 -7.27 8.02
N ALA A 243 14.76 -7.77 6.78
CA ALA A 243 14.52 -6.98 5.58
C ALA A 243 13.14 -7.22 4.96
N GLY A 244 12.40 -8.25 5.38
CA GLY A 244 11.10 -8.60 4.78
C GLY A 244 11.21 -9.20 3.37
N ARG A 245 12.43 -9.39 2.88
CA ARG A 245 12.74 -9.97 1.56
C ARG A 245 13.99 -10.83 1.62
N THR A 246 14.15 -11.64 0.60
CA THR A 246 15.35 -12.46 0.40
C THR A 246 16.45 -11.65 -0.28
N LEU A 247 17.62 -11.63 0.36
CA LEU A 247 18.85 -11.00 -0.16
C LEU A 247 19.70 -12.00 -0.96
N PHE A 248 19.43 -13.29 -0.75
CA PHE A 248 20.03 -14.43 -1.44
C PHE A 248 18.94 -15.40 -1.91
N GLY A 249 19.20 -16.14 -2.98
CA GLY A 249 18.34 -17.23 -3.41
C GLY A 249 18.34 -17.38 -4.92
N ALA A 250 18.79 -18.54 -5.38
CA ALA A 250 18.72 -18.95 -6.77
C ALA A 250 17.27 -19.21 -7.21
N LYS A 251 17.00 -18.92 -8.49
CA LYS A 251 15.70 -19.20 -9.10
C LYS A 251 15.42 -20.71 -9.08
N PRO A 252 14.26 -21.18 -8.57
CA PRO A 252 13.93 -22.59 -8.58
C PRO A 252 13.64 -23.09 -10.01
N PRO A 253 13.73 -24.41 -10.27
CA PRO A 253 13.39 -24.98 -11.58
C PRO A 253 11.95 -24.70 -12.03
N LYS A 254 11.01 -24.65 -11.07
CA LYS A 254 9.65 -24.14 -11.26
C LYS A 254 9.49 -22.89 -10.41
N GLY A 255 9.47 -21.72 -11.04
CA GLY A 255 9.11 -20.44 -10.45
C GLY A 255 7.63 -20.18 -10.67
N GLN A 256 7.29 -19.56 -11.79
CA GLN A 256 5.91 -19.20 -12.18
C GLN A 256 5.63 -19.46 -13.66
N GLU A 257 6.44 -20.30 -14.33
CA GLU A 257 6.45 -20.45 -15.79
C GLU A 257 5.12 -20.91 -16.40
N PHE A 258 4.22 -21.47 -15.58
CA PHE A 258 2.93 -22.00 -16.03
C PHE A 258 1.74 -21.14 -15.64
N ASP A 259 1.94 -20.07 -14.85
CA ASP A 259 0.88 -19.24 -14.27
C ASP A 259 -0.24 -20.06 -13.59
N ASP A 260 0.08 -21.27 -13.13
CA ASP A 260 -0.88 -22.29 -12.66
C ASP A 260 -1.36 -22.04 -11.22
N HIS A 261 -0.69 -21.13 -10.52
CA HIS A 261 -1.13 -20.64 -9.21
C HIS A 261 -2.31 -19.68 -9.33
N TYR A 262 -2.36 -18.86 -10.38
CA TYR A 262 -3.38 -17.82 -10.56
C TYR A 262 -4.78 -18.41 -10.70
N PHE A 263 -5.68 -18.06 -9.78
CA PHE A 263 -7.01 -18.69 -9.63
C PHE A 263 -6.99 -20.22 -9.49
N GLY A 264 -5.84 -20.81 -9.15
CA GLY A 264 -5.72 -22.22 -8.79
C GLY A 264 -6.47 -22.55 -7.49
N ALA A 265 -6.55 -23.84 -7.18
CA ALA A 265 -7.12 -24.27 -5.90
C ALA A 265 -6.26 -23.75 -4.74
N VAL A 266 -6.89 -23.08 -3.77
CA VAL A 266 -6.22 -22.58 -2.55
C VAL A 266 -5.88 -23.78 -1.66
N PRO A 267 -4.61 -23.95 -1.20
CA PRO A 267 -4.25 -25.00 -0.26
C PRO A 267 -5.08 -24.94 1.03
N GLU A 268 -5.44 -26.09 1.61
CA GLU A 268 -6.35 -26.18 2.77
C GLU A 268 -5.87 -25.35 3.97
N ARG A 269 -4.57 -25.40 4.28
CA ARG A 269 -3.96 -24.59 5.35
C ARG A 269 -4.12 -23.08 5.11
N VAL A 270 -3.92 -22.63 3.88
CA VAL A 270 -4.08 -21.22 3.49
C VAL A 270 -5.55 -20.81 3.55
N LEU A 271 -6.45 -21.68 3.09
CA LEU A 271 -7.88 -21.43 3.14
C LEU A 271 -8.37 -21.27 4.60
N GLY A 272 -7.87 -22.10 5.52
CA GLY A 272 -8.14 -21.96 6.95
C GLY A 272 -7.68 -20.60 7.50
N PHE A 273 -6.48 -20.16 7.14
CA PHE A 273 -5.98 -18.82 7.47
C PHE A 273 -6.88 -17.70 6.91
N MET A 274 -7.28 -17.80 5.63
CA MET A 274 -8.11 -16.79 4.99
C MET A 274 -9.49 -16.70 5.63
N MET A 275 -10.10 -17.83 5.99
CA MET A 275 -11.40 -17.88 6.67
C MET A 275 -11.36 -17.23 8.05
N ASP A 276 -10.35 -17.56 8.87
CA ASP A 276 -10.18 -16.95 10.19
C ASP A 276 -9.88 -15.45 10.09
N THR A 277 -9.09 -15.05 9.09
CA THR A 277 -8.76 -13.65 8.84
C THR A 277 -10.00 -12.85 8.46
N GLU A 278 -10.76 -13.30 7.47
CA GLU A 278 -12.03 -12.66 7.07
C GLU A 278 -13.01 -12.54 8.22
N ARG A 279 -13.10 -13.57 9.07
CA ARG A 279 -13.95 -13.54 10.25
C ARG A 279 -13.57 -12.39 11.19
N GLU A 280 -12.28 -12.20 11.47
CA GLU A 280 -11.81 -11.09 12.30
C GLU A 280 -12.00 -9.73 11.62
N LEU A 281 -11.81 -9.65 10.30
CA LEU A 281 -12.13 -8.45 9.53
C LEU A 281 -13.62 -8.08 9.64
N PHE A 282 -14.53 -9.05 9.52
CA PHE A 282 -15.95 -8.80 9.66
C PHE A 282 -16.32 -8.31 11.06
N LYS A 283 -15.76 -8.88 12.13
CA LYS A 283 -15.96 -8.35 13.50
C LYS A 283 -15.58 -6.86 13.60
N LEU A 284 -14.51 -6.47 12.93
CA LEU A 284 -13.98 -5.11 12.89
C LEU A 284 -14.70 -4.21 11.87
N GLY A 285 -15.75 -4.71 11.21
CA GLY A 285 -16.54 -3.95 10.23
C GLY A 285 -15.87 -3.78 8.87
N ILE A 286 -14.76 -4.47 8.61
CA ILE A 286 -14.05 -4.43 7.34
C ILE A 286 -14.77 -5.35 6.33
N PRO A 287 -15.30 -4.83 5.21
CA PRO A 287 -16.13 -5.59 4.28
C PRO A 287 -15.29 -6.39 3.29
N ALA A 288 -14.53 -7.38 3.76
CA ALA A 288 -13.78 -8.32 2.92
C ALA A 288 -14.71 -8.97 1.87
N LYS A 289 -14.30 -8.97 0.59
CA LYS A 289 -15.18 -9.42 -0.50
C LYS A 289 -14.59 -10.53 -1.35
N THR A 290 -13.36 -10.35 -1.82
CA THR A 290 -12.73 -11.27 -2.78
C THR A 290 -11.40 -11.74 -2.22
N ARG A 291 -11.13 -13.05 -2.32
CA ARG A 291 -9.84 -13.68 -2.05
C ARG A 291 -9.47 -14.65 -3.17
N HIS A 292 -8.20 -14.73 -3.54
CA HIS A 292 -7.70 -15.74 -4.48
C HIS A 292 -6.18 -15.89 -4.39
N ASN A 293 -5.68 -16.92 -5.07
CA ASN A 293 -4.27 -17.05 -5.40
C ASN A 293 -3.87 -16.01 -6.46
N GLU A 294 -2.69 -15.44 -6.30
CA GLU A 294 -2.08 -14.54 -7.28
C GLU A 294 -1.18 -15.31 -8.27
N VAL A 295 -0.38 -14.63 -9.08
CA VAL A 295 0.45 -15.28 -10.12
C VAL A 295 1.64 -16.03 -9.54
N ALA A 296 2.39 -15.46 -8.59
CA ALA A 296 3.55 -16.14 -8.02
C ALA A 296 3.15 -17.20 -6.97
N PRO A 297 3.84 -18.34 -6.87
CA PRO A 297 3.56 -19.33 -5.83
C PRO A 297 3.64 -18.72 -4.43
N GLY A 298 2.68 -19.05 -3.57
CA GLY A 298 2.59 -18.50 -2.22
C GLY A 298 2.16 -17.03 -2.17
N GLN A 299 1.82 -16.41 -3.31
CA GLN A 299 1.20 -15.08 -3.39
C GLN A 299 -0.33 -15.20 -3.41
N PHE A 300 -0.99 -14.26 -2.74
CA PHE A 300 -2.45 -14.21 -2.64
C PHE A 300 -2.93 -12.76 -2.61
N GLU A 301 -4.24 -12.56 -2.85
CA GLU A 301 -4.90 -11.26 -2.77
C GLU A 301 -6.12 -11.31 -1.84
N ILE A 302 -6.37 -10.19 -1.16
CA ILE A 302 -7.65 -9.85 -0.54
C ILE A 302 -8.11 -8.47 -1.02
N ALA A 303 -9.37 -8.35 -1.43
CA ALA A 303 -9.99 -7.08 -1.78
C ALA A 303 -11.25 -6.85 -0.94
N PRO A 304 -11.25 -5.87 -0.01
CA PRO A 304 -12.46 -5.37 0.60
C PRO A 304 -13.32 -4.55 -0.38
N MET A 305 -14.61 -4.40 -0.06
CA MET A 305 -15.45 -3.41 -0.73
C MET A 305 -14.88 -2.01 -0.53
N PHE A 306 -15.07 -1.13 -1.52
CA PHE A 306 -14.67 0.27 -1.40
C PHE A 306 -15.43 0.97 -0.27
N GLU A 307 -14.76 1.89 0.40
CA GLU A 307 -15.31 2.71 1.47
C GLU A 307 -14.89 4.16 1.29
N ARG A 308 -15.41 5.07 2.11
CA ARG A 308 -14.89 6.46 2.16
C ARG A 308 -13.38 6.40 2.41
N ALA A 309 -12.61 7.18 1.67
CA ALA A 309 -11.14 7.09 1.65
C ALA A 309 -10.51 7.12 3.05
N ASN A 310 -11.05 7.93 3.96
CA ASN A 310 -10.62 7.95 5.36
C ASN A 310 -10.80 6.60 6.09
N ILE A 311 -11.98 5.98 5.98
CA ILE A 311 -12.29 4.70 6.61
C ILE A 311 -11.49 3.58 5.94
N ALA A 312 -11.46 3.57 4.60
CA ALA A 312 -10.67 2.60 3.84
C ALA A 312 -9.18 2.63 4.22
N SER A 313 -8.63 3.83 4.51
CA SER A 313 -7.24 3.98 4.95
C SER A 313 -6.99 3.35 6.32
N ASP A 314 -7.88 3.57 7.29
CA ASP A 314 -7.80 2.96 8.62
C ASP A 314 -7.98 1.44 8.55
N HIS A 315 -9.00 0.99 7.82
CA HIS A 315 -9.29 -0.43 7.61
C HIS A 315 -8.14 -1.15 6.90
N GLN A 316 -7.47 -0.50 5.95
CA GLN A 316 -6.30 -1.06 5.28
C GLN A 316 -5.14 -1.32 6.25
N GLN A 317 -4.88 -0.40 7.18
CA GLN A 317 -3.84 -0.58 8.22
C GLN A 317 -4.21 -1.68 9.22
N LEU A 318 -5.48 -1.69 9.64
CA LEU A 318 -6.00 -2.70 10.56
C LEU A 318 -5.97 -4.10 9.92
N LEU A 319 -6.33 -4.20 8.63
CA LEU A 319 -6.26 -5.42 7.85
C LEU A 319 -4.84 -6.01 7.89
N MET A 320 -3.81 -5.22 7.58
CA MET A 320 -2.42 -5.72 7.61
C MET A 320 -2.02 -6.28 9.00
N THR A 321 -2.51 -5.67 10.07
CA THR A 321 -2.26 -6.10 11.45
C THR A 321 -2.96 -7.43 11.77
N VAL A 322 -4.22 -7.57 11.35
CA VAL A 322 -4.98 -8.83 11.48
C VAL A 322 -4.30 -9.94 10.71
N PHE A 323 -3.90 -9.71 9.46
CA PHE A 323 -3.20 -10.69 8.62
C PHE A 323 -1.93 -11.22 9.29
N LYS A 324 -1.05 -10.34 9.77
CA LYS A 324 0.17 -10.74 10.50
C LYS A 324 -0.15 -11.56 11.75
N THR A 325 -1.23 -11.23 12.45
CA THR A 325 -1.61 -11.91 13.69
C THR A 325 -2.18 -13.31 13.40
N ILE A 326 -3.08 -13.43 12.43
CA ILE A 326 -3.73 -14.69 12.09
C ILE A 326 -2.78 -15.63 11.35
N ALA A 327 -1.88 -15.13 10.50
CA ALA A 327 -0.86 -15.96 9.84
C ALA A 327 -0.03 -16.74 10.87
N LYS A 328 0.38 -16.07 11.96
CA LYS A 328 1.15 -16.70 13.05
C LYS A 328 0.37 -17.79 13.77
N LYS A 329 -0.95 -17.63 13.94
CA LYS A 329 -1.82 -18.66 14.53
C LYS A 329 -1.89 -19.92 13.65
N HIS A 330 -1.75 -19.76 12.33
CA HIS A 330 -1.69 -20.85 11.36
C HIS A 330 -0.25 -21.32 11.06
N GLY A 331 0.72 -20.94 11.89
CA GLY A 331 2.13 -21.33 11.73
C GLY A 331 2.81 -20.75 10.49
N MET A 332 2.26 -19.69 9.91
CA MET A 332 2.79 -18.98 8.75
C MET A 332 3.27 -17.58 9.14
N GLU A 333 4.00 -16.93 8.25
CA GLU A 333 4.32 -15.50 8.32
C GLU A 333 3.79 -14.82 7.05
N CYS A 334 3.14 -13.67 7.23
CA CYS A 334 2.58 -12.87 6.13
C CYS A 334 3.56 -11.77 5.73
N LEU A 335 4.01 -11.78 4.48
CA LEU A 335 4.96 -10.83 3.93
C LEU A 335 4.23 -9.82 3.04
N PHE A 336 4.36 -8.54 3.37
CA PHE A 336 3.82 -7.43 2.58
C PHE A 336 4.91 -6.65 1.82
N HIS A 337 6.16 -7.09 1.87
CA HIS A 337 7.22 -6.48 1.07
C HIS A 337 6.87 -6.61 -0.42
N GLU A 338 7.13 -5.58 -1.22
CA GLU A 338 6.72 -5.50 -2.63
C GLU A 338 7.40 -6.54 -3.53
N LYS A 339 8.57 -7.02 -3.11
CA LYS A 339 9.35 -8.05 -3.81
C LYS A 339 10.04 -9.01 -2.84
N PRO A 340 9.31 -9.90 -2.14
CA PRO A 340 9.92 -10.78 -1.13
C PRO A 340 10.90 -11.78 -1.75
N PHE A 341 10.58 -12.28 -2.95
CA PHE A 341 11.37 -13.23 -3.72
C PHE A 341 11.74 -12.64 -5.08
N ALA A 342 12.99 -12.79 -5.51
CA ALA A 342 13.42 -12.32 -6.84
C ALA A 342 12.98 -13.29 -7.94
N GLY A 343 12.80 -12.79 -9.17
CA GLY A 343 12.50 -13.63 -10.33
C GLY A 343 11.04 -14.15 -10.43
N VAL A 344 10.16 -13.77 -9.49
CA VAL A 344 8.70 -14.03 -9.53
C VAL A 344 7.91 -12.71 -9.45
N ASN A 345 6.58 -12.71 -9.60
CA ASN A 345 5.75 -11.52 -9.44
C ASN A 345 5.94 -10.85 -8.07
N GLY A 346 5.82 -9.52 -8.05
CA GLY A 346 5.85 -8.75 -6.80
C GLY A 346 4.44 -8.48 -6.29
N SER A 347 4.34 -7.98 -5.07
CA SER A 347 3.05 -7.66 -4.43
C SER A 347 2.67 -6.19 -4.56
N GLY A 348 1.51 -5.92 -5.15
CA GLY A 348 0.90 -4.61 -5.29
C GLY A 348 -0.10 -4.24 -4.20
N LYS A 349 -0.50 -2.97 -4.20
CA LYS A 349 -1.70 -2.48 -3.53
C LYS A 349 -2.51 -1.58 -4.44
N HIS A 350 -3.34 -2.14 -5.31
CA HIS A 350 -4.11 -1.28 -6.20
C HIS A 350 -5.06 -0.39 -5.41
N VAL A 351 -5.10 0.89 -5.76
CA VAL A 351 -5.97 1.88 -5.15
C VAL A 351 -7.07 2.22 -6.15
N ASN A 352 -8.24 1.62 -5.96
CA ASN A 352 -9.44 1.97 -6.71
C ASN A 352 -10.02 3.29 -6.19
N PHE A 353 -9.73 4.38 -6.88
CA PHE A 353 -10.12 5.75 -6.53
C PHE A 353 -11.40 6.20 -7.25
N SER A 354 -12.33 6.75 -6.48
CA SER A 354 -13.46 7.52 -7.03
C SER A 354 -13.84 8.66 -6.08
N MET A 355 -14.76 9.54 -6.50
CA MET A 355 -15.29 10.62 -5.68
C MET A 355 -16.80 10.74 -5.84
N GLY A 356 -17.47 11.12 -4.76
CA GLY A 356 -18.93 11.15 -4.75
C GLY A 356 -19.51 11.43 -3.36
N ASN A 357 -20.81 11.24 -3.24
CA ASN A 357 -21.52 11.33 -1.96
C ASN A 357 -22.63 10.27 -1.89
N SER A 358 -23.33 10.21 -0.76
CA SER A 358 -24.41 9.23 -0.54
C SER A 358 -25.67 9.46 -1.37
N GLU A 359 -25.80 10.62 -2.01
CA GLU A 359 -27.00 11.00 -2.78
C GLU A 359 -26.82 10.74 -4.28
N LEU A 360 -25.69 11.17 -4.83
CA LEU A 360 -25.36 11.07 -6.26
C LEU A 360 -24.56 9.80 -6.59
N GLY A 361 -24.03 9.10 -5.59
CA GLY A 361 -23.07 8.02 -5.82
C GLY A 361 -21.75 8.55 -6.37
N SER A 362 -21.08 7.73 -7.20
CA SER A 362 -19.81 8.11 -7.84
C SER A 362 -20.03 9.09 -8.99
N LEU A 363 -19.24 10.16 -9.02
CA LEU A 363 -19.22 11.17 -10.09
C LEU A 363 -18.45 10.70 -11.34
N LEU A 364 -17.90 9.49 -11.30
CA LEU A 364 -17.15 8.86 -12.39
C LEU A 364 -17.93 7.72 -13.06
N VAL A 365 -19.26 7.72 -12.94
CA VAL A 365 -20.14 6.78 -13.64
C VAL A 365 -20.51 7.38 -15.01
N PRO A 366 -20.13 6.74 -16.12
CA PRO A 366 -20.35 7.29 -17.46
C PRO A 366 -21.82 7.17 -17.90
N GLY A 367 -22.55 6.16 -17.42
CA GLY A 367 -23.90 5.83 -17.90
C GLY A 367 -23.91 5.09 -19.24
N ASP A 368 -25.09 4.92 -19.83
CA ASP A 368 -25.26 4.21 -21.11
C ASP A 368 -24.86 5.07 -22.33
N THR A 369 -24.94 6.39 -22.22
CA THR A 369 -24.52 7.37 -23.23
C THR A 369 -23.44 8.32 -22.68
N PRO A 370 -22.17 7.87 -22.57
CA PRO A 370 -21.09 8.65 -21.95
C PRO A 370 -20.85 10.01 -22.61
N HIS A 371 -21.07 10.11 -23.94
CA HIS A 371 -20.89 11.34 -24.71
C HIS A 371 -21.94 12.42 -24.41
N GLU A 372 -23.10 12.05 -23.86
CA GLU A 372 -24.17 12.98 -23.45
C GLU A 372 -24.04 13.38 -21.96
N ASN A 373 -23.26 12.63 -21.16
CA ASN A 373 -23.12 12.85 -19.73
C ASN A 373 -22.05 13.92 -19.42
N ALA A 374 -22.43 15.19 -19.62
CA ALA A 374 -21.54 16.34 -19.43
C ALA A 374 -20.92 16.40 -18.02
N GLN A 375 -21.68 16.05 -16.97
CA GLN A 375 -21.16 16.02 -15.60
C GLN A 375 -20.02 15.01 -15.48
N PHE A 376 -20.22 13.76 -15.93
CA PHE A 376 -19.17 12.75 -15.94
C PHE A 376 -17.95 13.20 -16.74
N LEU A 377 -18.14 13.77 -17.93
CA LEU A 377 -17.04 14.22 -18.79
C LEU A 377 -16.20 15.31 -18.11
N VAL A 378 -16.84 16.25 -17.39
CA VAL A 378 -16.14 17.27 -16.59
C VAL A 378 -15.29 16.64 -15.48
N PHE A 379 -15.85 15.70 -14.71
CA PHE A 379 -15.07 15.03 -13.66
C PHE A 379 -13.95 14.13 -14.23
N CYS A 380 -14.18 13.48 -15.37
CA CYS A 380 -13.15 12.68 -16.05
C CYS A 380 -12.05 13.57 -16.64
N ALA A 381 -12.39 14.71 -17.24
CA ALA A 381 -11.42 15.69 -17.72
C ALA A 381 -10.58 16.29 -16.59
N ALA A 382 -11.18 16.52 -15.42
CA ALA A 382 -10.45 16.94 -14.22
C ALA A 382 -9.39 15.92 -13.80
N VAL A 383 -9.68 14.61 -13.91
CA VAL A 383 -8.69 13.56 -13.68
C VAL A 383 -7.57 13.60 -14.71
N ILE A 384 -7.88 13.77 -16.01
CA ILE A 384 -6.87 13.87 -17.08
C ILE A 384 -5.90 15.03 -16.80
N ARG A 385 -6.43 16.22 -16.52
CA ARG A 385 -5.63 17.39 -16.15
C ARG A 385 -4.78 17.14 -14.92
N ALA A 386 -5.37 16.57 -13.87
CA ALA A 386 -4.69 16.36 -12.59
C ALA A 386 -3.47 15.43 -12.75
N VAL A 387 -3.66 14.29 -13.43
CA VAL A 387 -2.59 13.30 -13.64
C VAL A 387 -1.53 13.87 -14.59
N HIS A 388 -1.91 14.57 -15.66
CA HIS A 388 -0.93 15.16 -16.59
C HIS A 388 -0.03 16.18 -15.89
N LYS A 389 -0.62 17.17 -15.21
CA LYS A 389 0.10 18.28 -14.59
C LYS A 389 0.97 17.83 -13.40
N PHE A 390 0.55 16.80 -12.68
CA PHE A 390 1.18 16.38 -11.43
C PHE A 390 1.63 14.91 -11.44
N ALA A 391 2.00 14.37 -12.61
CA ALA A 391 2.52 13.01 -12.77
C ALA A 391 3.70 12.71 -11.82
N GLY A 392 4.61 13.68 -11.63
CA GLY A 392 5.73 13.56 -10.68
C GLY A 392 5.27 13.36 -9.24
N LEU A 393 4.22 14.07 -8.80
CA LEU A 393 3.64 13.92 -7.46
C LEU A 393 2.98 12.55 -7.26
N LEU A 394 2.32 12.01 -8.29
CA LEU A 394 1.78 10.65 -8.22
C LEU A 394 2.91 9.61 -8.15
N ARG A 395 3.98 9.78 -8.92
CA ARG A 395 5.13 8.86 -8.87
C ARG A 395 5.84 8.90 -7.53
N VAL A 396 6.03 10.08 -6.93
CA VAL A 396 6.62 10.18 -5.59
C VAL A 396 5.68 9.61 -4.52
N SER A 397 4.35 9.68 -4.70
CA SER A 397 3.40 9.13 -3.72
C SER A 397 3.59 7.63 -3.44
N VAL A 398 4.22 6.89 -4.37
CA VAL A 398 4.48 5.45 -4.26
C VAL A 398 5.98 5.09 -4.21
N ALA A 399 6.85 6.10 -4.11
CA ALA A 399 8.30 5.92 -4.09
C ALA A 399 8.80 5.40 -2.74
N SER A 400 9.51 4.27 -2.77
CA SER A 400 10.19 3.65 -1.63
C SER A 400 11.28 2.71 -2.15
N ALA A 401 12.31 2.46 -1.33
CA ALA A 401 13.37 1.51 -1.68
C ALA A 401 12.81 0.13 -2.05
N THR A 402 11.76 -0.32 -1.36
CA THR A 402 11.17 -1.64 -1.55
C THR A 402 10.34 -1.72 -2.84
N ASN A 403 9.54 -0.69 -3.16
CA ASN A 403 8.71 -0.66 -4.37
C ASN A 403 9.53 -0.46 -5.66
N ASP A 404 10.74 0.09 -5.58
CA ASP A 404 11.67 0.15 -6.73
C ASP A 404 12.06 -1.24 -7.24
N HIS A 405 12.00 -2.29 -6.41
CA HIS A 405 12.21 -3.67 -6.85
C HIS A 405 11.00 -4.30 -7.58
N ARG A 406 9.85 -3.61 -7.56
CA ARG A 406 8.59 -4.10 -8.14
C ARG A 406 8.26 -3.42 -9.46
N LEU A 407 8.34 -2.09 -9.52
CA LEU A 407 7.83 -1.31 -10.66
C LEU A 407 8.55 -1.63 -11.99
N GLY A 408 7.79 -1.66 -13.09
CA GLY A 408 8.30 -1.81 -14.46
C GLY A 408 8.56 -3.24 -14.94
N ALA A 409 8.11 -4.27 -14.20
CA ALA A 409 8.20 -5.68 -14.60
C ALA A 409 7.04 -6.51 -14.02
N ASN A 410 6.78 -7.68 -14.60
CA ASN A 410 5.88 -8.71 -14.06
C ASN A 410 4.52 -8.13 -13.57
N GLU A 411 3.78 -7.49 -14.46
CA GLU A 411 2.45 -6.87 -14.20
C GLU A 411 2.45 -5.61 -13.31
N ALA A 412 3.58 -5.21 -12.73
CA ALA A 412 3.70 -3.91 -12.08
C ALA A 412 3.90 -2.79 -13.11
N PRO A 413 3.20 -1.65 -13.02
CA PRO A 413 3.29 -0.59 -14.04
C PRO A 413 4.69 0.06 -14.08
N PRO A 414 5.08 0.65 -15.23
CA PRO A 414 6.31 1.43 -15.34
C PRO A 414 6.24 2.71 -14.48
N ALA A 415 7.40 3.36 -14.30
CA ALA A 415 7.49 4.62 -13.55
C ALA A 415 6.87 5.84 -14.27
N ILE A 416 6.52 5.70 -15.55
CA ILE A 416 5.86 6.73 -16.36
C ILE A 416 4.37 6.72 -16.01
N ILE A 417 3.87 7.79 -15.37
CA ILE A 417 2.45 7.91 -15.02
C ILE A 417 1.64 8.30 -16.26
N SER A 418 0.72 7.42 -16.67
CA SER A 418 -0.20 7.63 -17.80
C SER A 418 -1.59 7.10 -17.49
N ILE A 419 -2.59 7.61 -18.23
CA ILE A 419 -3.99 7.22 -18.09
C ILE A 419 -4.40 6.25 -19.18
N PHE A 420 -5.00 5.13 -18.78
CA PHE A 420 -5.79 4.28 -19.67
C PHE A 420 -7.28 4.63 -19.55
N LEU A 421 -7.91 5.10 -20.63
CA LEU A 421 -9.35 5.39 -20.66
C LEU A 421 -10.18 4.25 -21.27
N GLY A 422 -9.53 3.33 -21.99
CA GLY A 422 -10.20 2.37 -22.85
C GLY A 422 -10.70 2.99 -24.15
N GLU A 423 -11.08 2.14 -25.11
CA GLU A 423 -11.42 2.60 -26.46
C GLU A 423 -12.65 3.51 -26.52
N GLN A 424 -13.68 3.24 -25.71
CA GLN A 424 -14.92 4.01 -25.74
C GLN A 424 -14.72 5.45 -25.29
N LEU A 425 -14.10 5.65 -24.13
CA LEU A 425 -13.89 6.99 -23.58
C LEU A 425 -12.78 7.74 -24.32
N ALA A 426 -11.73 7.06 -24.76
CA ALA A 426 -10.70 7.69 -25.59
C ALA A 426 -11.29 8.23 -26.90
N ASP A 427 -12.19 7.47 -27.55
CA ASP A 427 -12.90 7.94 -28.74
C ASP A 427 -13.77 9.17 -28.45
N VAL A 428 -14.48 9.20 -27.33
CA VAL A 428 -15.27 10.39 -26.92
C VAL A 428 -14.37 11.62 -26.73
N PHE A 429 -13.25 11.48 -26.02
CA PHE A 429 -12.32 12.59 -25.81
C PHE A 429 -11.59 13.00 -27.09
N GLU A 430 -11.28 12.08 -28.00
CA GLU A 430 -10.76 12.40 -29.33
C GLU A 430 -11.78 13.16 -30.19
N GLN A 431 -13.08 12.84 -30.08
CA GLN A 431 -14.14 13.61 -30.73
C GLN A 431 -14.19 15.03 -30.15
N ILE A 432 -14.15 15.17 -28.81
CA ILE A 432 -14.13 16.47 -28.10
C ILE A 432 -12.95 17.35 -28.56
N ALA A 433 -11.79 16.76 -28.83
CA ALA A 433 -10.63 17.48 -29.33
C ALA A 433 -10.85 18.03 -30.76
N LYS A 434 -11.72 17.40 -31.56
CA LYS A 434 -12.01 17.75 -32.97
C LYS A 434 -13.32 18.52 -33.15
N GLY A 435 -14.17 18.62 -32.12
CA GLY A 435 -15.50 19.21 -32.16
C GLY A 435 -16.40 18.64 -31.06
N ALA A 436 -17.73 18.74 -31.19
CA ALA A 436 -18.64 18.13 -30.21
C ALA A 436 -18.65 16.58 -30.37
N ALA A 437 -18.64 15.86 -29.24
CA ALA A 437 -18.86 14.41 -29.26
C ALA A 437 -20.31 14.09 -29.66
N THR A 438 -20.47 13.19 -30.63
CA THR A 438 -21.79 12.83 -31.20
C THR A 438 -22.12 11.35 -31.06
N SER A 439 -21.15 10.54 -30.66
CA SER A 439 -21.34 9.10 -30.48
C SER A 439 -20.32 8.53 -29.49
N SER A 440 -20.55 7.29 -29.05
CA SER A 440 -19.58 6.50 -28.30
C SER A 440 -19.64 5.05 -28.77
N LYS A 441 -18.50 4.36 -28.82
CA LYS A 441 -18.46 2.92 -29.15
C LYS A 441 -19.37 2.11 -28.23
N GLY A 442 -20.23 1.26 -28.79
CA GLY A 442 -21.23 0.48 -28.05
C GLY A 442 -20.73 -0.90 -27.60
N LYS A 443 -21.47 -1.52 -26.67
CA LYS A 443 -21.29 -2.94 -26.29
C LYS A 443 -21.61 -3.84 -27.48
N GLY A 444 -20.78 -4.86 -27.70
CA GLY A 444 -20.99 -5.87 -28.73
C GLY A 444 -21.65 -7.13 -28.18
N THR A 445 -21.75 -8.16 -29.01
CA THR A 445 -22.17 -9.51 -28.59
C THR A 445 -21.23 -10.56 -29.17
N MET A 446 -20.77 -11.48 -28.32
CA MET A 446 -19.91 -12.59 -28.71
C MET A 446 -20.70 -13.90 -28.71
N ILE A 447 -20.65 -14.61 -29.84
CA ILE A 447 -21.18 -15.97 -29.95
C ILE A 447 -20.03 -16.94 -29.63
N ILE A 448 -20.14 -17.67 -28.52
CA ILE A 448 -19.08 -18.58 -28.03
C ILE A 448 -18.95 -19.83 -28.91
N GLY A 449 -19.92 -20.10 -29.78
CA GLY A 449 -19.96 -21.31 -30.61
C GLY A 449 -20.38 -22.56 -29.84
N VAL A 450 -20.99 -22.40 -28.66
CA VAL A 450 -21.59 -23.45 -27.85
C VAL A 450 -23.09 -23.16 -27.72
N ASP A 451 -23.93 -23.98 -28.36
CA ASP A 451 -25.37 -23.74 -28.50
C ASP A 451 -26.15 -23.68 -27.17
N THR A 452 -25.58 -24.21 -26.09
CA THR A 452 -26.19 -24.18 -24.76
C THR A 452 -25.93 -22.87 -24.00
N LEU A 453 -25.05 -22.00 -24.50
CA LEU A 453 -24.71 -20.73 -23.86
C LEU A 453 -25.33 -19.57 -24.64
N PRO A 454 -25.92 -18.58 -23.95
CA PRO A 454 -26.43 -17.38 -24.61
C PRO A 454 -25.27 -16.59 -25.22
N PRO A 455 -25.52 -15.80 -26.29
CA PRO A 455 -24.58 -14.78 -26.72
C PRO A 455 -24.20 -13.88 -25.52
N LEU A 456 -22.91 -13.72 -25.27
CA LEU A 456 -22.44 -12.90 -24.16
C LEU A 456 -22.34 -11.44 -24.60
N PRO A 457 -22.75 -10.48 -23.77
CA PRO A 457 -22.45 -9.08 -24.02
C PRO A 457 -20.93 -8.87 -23.95
N THR A 458 -20.39 -8.08 -24.86
CA THR A 458 -18.98 -7.67 -24.82
C THR A 458 -18.87 -6.19 -24.47
N ASP A 459 -17.84 -5.85 -23.73
CA ASP A 459 -17.47 -4.46 -23.49
C ASP A 459 -16.88 -3.82 -24.76
N PRO A 460 -16.94 -2.48 -24.90
CA PRO A 460 -16.50 -1.74 -26.08
C PRO A 460 -14.97 -1.68 -26.28
N GLY A 461 -14.18 -2.34 -25.42
CA GLY A 461 -12.73 -2.44 -25.50
C GLY A 461 -12.19 -3.39 -24.43
N ASP A 462 -10.94 -3.81 -24.60
CA ASP A 462 -10.23 -4.67 -23.63
C ASP A 462 -9.64 -3.83 -22.47
N ARG A 463 -9.26 -4.48 -21.37
CA ARG A 463 -8.60 -3.83 -20.22
C ARG A 463 -7.09 -3.84 -20.41
N ASN A 464 -6.42 -2.79 -19.94
CA ASN A 464 -4.97 -2.72 -19.96
C ASN A 464 -4.39 -2.93 -18.55
N ARG A 465 -3.60 -3.99 -18.38
CA ARG A 465 -2.93 -4.36 -17.12
C ARG A 465 -1.66 -3.54 -16.83
N THR A 466 -1.04 -2.98 -17.87
CA THR A 466 0.28 -2.34 -17.79
C THR A 466 0.21 -0.85 -17.44
N SER A 467 -0.98 -0.25 -17.55
CA SER A 467 -1.17 1.18 -17.26
C SER A 467 -1.10 1.46 -15.75
N PRO A 468 -0.39 2.53 -15.33
CA PRO A 468 -0.36 2.94 -13.93
C PRO A 468 -1.71 3.41 -13.39
N PHE A 469 -2.52 4.11 -14.21
CA PHE A 469 -3.79 4.70 -13.78
C PHE A 469 -4.88 4.41 -14.81
N ALA A 470 -5.76 3.45 -14.52
CA ALA A 470 -6.71 2.93 -15.51
C ALA A 470 -8.15 3.18 -15.12
N PHE A 471 -8.96 3.68 -16.05
CA PHE A 471 -10.41 3.73 -15.90
C PHE A 471 -10.99 2.32 -15.99
N THR A 472 -11.68 1.88 -14.94
CA THR A 472 -12.24 0.52 -14.84
C THR A 472 -13.76 0.51 -14.85
N GLY A 473 -14.37 1.51 -15.49
CA GLY A 473 -15.80 1.58 -15.78
C GLY A 473 -16.59 2.57 -14.93
N ASN A 474 -16.22 2.77 -13.66
CA ASN A 474 -16.87 3.71 -12.75
C ASN A 474 -15.93 4.41 -11.75
N ARG A 475 -14.63 4.21 -11.93
CA ARG A 475 -13.54 4.61 -11.05
C ARG A 475 -12.21 4.50 -11.80
N PHE A 476 -11.15 5.03 -11.19
CA PHE A 476 -9.78 4.83 -11.67
C PHE A 476 -9.01 3.92 -10.73
N GLU A 477 -8.24 3.00 -11.26
CA GLU A 477 -7.39 2.07 -10.52
C GLU A 477 -5.94 2.52 -10.63
N PHE A 478 -5.35 2.91 -9.51
CA PHE A 478 -3.93 3.26 -9.42
C PHE A 478 -3.13 2.03 -9.00
N ARG A 479 -2.31 1.50 -9.91
CA ARG A 479 -1.59 0.21 -9.73
C ARG A 479 -0.17 0.34 -9.19
N ALA A 480 0.39 1.55 -9.26
CA ALA A 480 1.75 1.81 -8.82
C ALA A 480 1.99 1.68 -7.29
N PRO A 481 0.98 1.76 -6.39
CA PRO A 481 1.26 1.57 -4.98
C PRO A 481 1.74 0.13 -4.66
N GLY A 482 2.86 0.02 -3.94
CA GLY A 482 3.36 -1.21 -3.32
C GLY A 482 2.51 -1.76 -2.17
N SER A 483 2.59 -3.07 -1.93
CA SER A 483 1.83 -3.82 -0.92
C SER A 483 2.11 -3.40 0.53
N GLY A 484 3.30 -2.90 0.85
CA GLY A 484 3.73 -2.59 2.21
C GLY A 484 3.34 -1.19 2.66
N GLN A 485 3.09 -0.26 1.74
CA GLN A 485 2.83 1.14 2.07
C GLN A 485 1.37 1.40 2.48
N THR A 486 1.16 2.54 3.15
CA THR A 486 -0.20 3.05 3.43
C THR A 486 -0.87 3.60 2.17
N VAL A 487 -2.17 3.38 2.02
CA VAL A 487 -2.97 4.01 0.96
C VAL A 487 -3.22 5.50 1.19
N ALA A 488 -2.95 6.02 2.40
CA ALA A 488 -3.16 7.43 2.71
C ALA A 488 -2.33 8.35 1.81
N VAL A 489 -1.07 8.02 1.55
CA VAL A 489 -0.15 8.84 0.75
C VAL A 489 -0.65 9.04 -0.69
N PRO A 490 -0.94 7.99 -1.48
CA PRO A 490 -1.49 8.19 -2.82
C PRO A 490 -2.86 8.91 -2.79
N LEU A 491 -3.71 8.65 -1.78
CA LEU A 491 -4.98 9.36 -1.64
C LEU A 491 -4.81 10.85 -1.32
N ILE A 492 -3.85 11.24 -0.48
CA ILE A 492 -3.53 12.64 -0.19
C ILE A 492 -3.14 13.38 -1.46
N VAL A 493 -2.27 12.76 -2.28
CA VAL A 493 -1.83 13.34 -3.54
C VAL A 493 -3.01 13.42 -4.51
N LEU A 494 -3.72 12.32 -4.75
CA LEU A 494 -4.88 12.26 -5.64
C LEU A 494 -5.94 13.31 -5.29
N ASN A 495 -6.33 13.39 -4.02
CA ASN A 495 -7.30 14.39 -3.56
C ASN A 495 -6.81 15.82 -3.82
N THR A 496 -5.54 16.12 -3.54
CA THR A 496 -4.98 17.48 -3.71
C THR A 496 -4.87 17.88 -5.19
N ILE A 497 -4.38 16.98 -6.07
CA ILE A 497 -4.29 17.27 -7.51
C ILE A 497 -5.67 17.38 -8.16
N MET A 498 -6.64 16.64 -7.63
CA MET A 498 -8.05 16.78 -8.01
C MET A 498 -8.63 18.10 -7.52
N ALA A 499 -8.32 18.55 -6.30
CA ALA A 499 -8.71 19.88 -5.84
C ALA A 499 -8.21 20.98 -6.81
N ASP A 500 -6.98 20.88 -7.30
CA ASP A 500 -6.46 21.83 -8.30
C ASP A 500 -7.21 21.84 -9.61
N SER A 501 -7.48 20.66 -10.15
CA SER A 501 -8.14 20.54 -11.44
C SER A 501 -9.61 20.95 -11.35
N LEU A 502 -10.29 20.57 -10.26
CA LEU A 502 -11.67 20.98 -10.01
C LEU A 502 -11.77 22.49 -9.74
N ASP A 503 -10.82 23.09 -9.00
CA ASP A 503 -10.79 24.54 -8.77
C ASP A 503 -10.62 25.32 -10.07
N HIS A 504 -9.65 24.91 -10.89
CA HIS A 504 -9.39 25.51 -12.19
C HIS A 504 -10.62 25.46 -13.10
N MET A 505 -11.23 24.28 -13.21
CA MET A 505 -12.41 24.06 -14.05
C MET A 505 -13.64 24.80 -13.52
N ALA A 506 -13.88 24.77 -12.21
CA ALA A 506 -14.98 25.50 -11.57
C ALA A 506 -14.86 27.00 -11.85
N THR A 507 -13.66 27.56 -11.70
CA THR A 507 -13.41 29.00 -11.89
C THR A 507 -13.63 29.43 -13.34
N ILE A 508 -13.24 28.61 -14.32
CA ILE A 508 -13.51 28.88 -15.75
C ILE A 508 -15.02 28.87 -16.03
N LEU A 509 -15.74 27.85 -15.55
CA LEU A 509 -17.18 27.73 -15.79
C LEU A 509 -17.99 28.81 -15.07
N GLU A 510 -17.67 29.11 -13.81
CA GLU A 510 -18.28 30.21 -13.06
C GLU A 510 -18.08 31.54 -13.81
N GLY A 511 -16.86 31.83 -14.25
CA GLY A 511 -16.58 33.03 -15.03
C GLY A 511 -17.32 33.09 -16.37
N ALA A 512 -17.45 31.97 -17.09
CA ALA A 512 -18.20 31.92 -18.34
C ALA A 512 -19.70 32.21 -18.12
N VAL A 513 -20.30 31.57 -17.10
CA VAL A 513 -21.71 31.76 -16.75
C VAL A 513 -21.98 33.19 -16.26
N GLU A 514 -21.08 33.77 -15.45
CA GLU A 514 -21.18 35.17 -15.00
C GLU A 514 -21.10 36.17 -16.16
N ASN A 515 -20.33 35.85 -17.21
CA ASN A 515 -20.24 36.65 -18.43
C ASN A 515 -21.43 36.45 -19.40
N GLY A 516 -22.42 35.64 -19.02
CA GLY A 516 -23.62 35.39 -19.81
C GLY A 516 -23.45 34.36 -20.92
N GLU A 517 -22.38 33.56 -20.90
CA GLU A 517 -22.21 32.43 -21.80
C GLU A 517 -23.16 31.29 -21.41
N ASP A 518 -23.67 30.57 -22.41
CA ASP A 518 -24.48 29.38 -22.20
C ASP A 518 -23.64 28.27 -21.55
N PHE A 519 -24.19 27.61 -20.52
CA PHE A 519 -23.44 26.67 -19.69
C PHE A 519 -22.95 25.45 -20.48
N ASP A 520 -23.79 24.87 -21.34
CA ASP A 520 -23.41 23.70 -22.14
C ASP A 520 -22.30 24.06 -23.14
N THR A 521 -22.37 25.26 -23.72
CA THR A 521 -21.32 25.81 -24.59
C THR A 521 -20.00 26.00 -23.84
N ALA A 522 -20.04 26.56 -22.63
CA ALA A 522 -18.86 26.74 -21.79
C ALA A 522 -18.23 25.40 -21.39
N VAL A 523 -19.05 24.39 -21.07
CA VAL A 523 -18.57 23.03 -20.77
C VAL A 523 -17.88 22.40 -21.98
N GLN A 524 -18.47 22.48 -23.17
CA GLN A 524 -17.85 21.93 -24.40
C GLN A 524 -16.48 22.57 -24.65
N LYS A 525 -16.39 23.89 -24.57
CA LYS A 525 -15.13 24.62 -24.73
C LYS A 525 -14.09 24.19 -23.71
N LEU A 526 -14.47 24.12 -22.42
CA LEU A 526 -13.58 23.66 -21.36
C LEU A 526 -13.04 22.26 -21.65
N LEU A 527 -13.91 21.32 -22.04
CA LEU A 527 -13.49 19.94 -22.32
C LEU A 527 -12.52 19.87 -23.51
N THR A 528 -12.76 20.65 -24.57
CA THR A 528 -11.84 20.77 -25.72
C THR A 528 -10.49 21.34 -25.30
N ASP A 529 -10.47 22.39 -24.48
CA ASP A 529 -9.22 23.00 -24.00
C ASP A 529 -8.43 21.99 -23.15
N ILE A 530 -9.09 21.30 -22.21
CA ILE A 530 -8.45 20.31 -21.35
C ILE A 530 -7.86 19.14 -22.14
N ILE A 531 -8.59 18.55 -23.09
CA ILE A 531 -8.05 17.41 -23.84
C ILE A 531 -6.94 17.83 -24.81
N THR A 532 -7.00 19.06 -25.32
CA THR A 532 -5.94 19.59 -26.21
C THR A 532 -4.65 19.86 -25.44
N GLU A 533 -4.74 20.39 -24.22
CA GLU A 533 -3.56 20.71 -23.40
C GLU A 533 -3.05 19.51 -22.58
N HIS A 534 -3.95 18.63 -22.14
CA HIS A 534 -3.61 17.54 -21.22
C HIS A 534 -3.83 16.12 -21.77
N GLY A 535 -4.21 15.97 -23.03
CA GLY A 535 -4.42 14.66 -23.67
C GLY A 535 -3.16 13.81 -23.80
N ASP A 536 -1.96 14.40 -23.72
CA ASP A 536 -0.68 13.69 -23.86
C ASP A 536 -0.49 12.56 -22.83
N VAL A 537 -1.11 12.69 -21.65
CA VAL A 537 -1.07 11.67 -20.59
C VAL A 537 -1.91 10.43 -20.91
N VAL A 538 -2.83 10.50 -21.87
CA VAL A 538 -3.71 9.39 -22.26
C VAL A 538 -2.95 8.43 -23.17
N TYR A 539 -2.82 7.19 -22.72
CA TYR A 539 -2.14 6.12 -23.46
C TYR A 539 -2.84 4.78 -23.27
N ASN A 540 -3.33 4.22 -24.38
CA ASN A 540 -4.07 2.96 -24.38
C ASN A 540 -3.24 1.73 -24.80
N GLY A 541 -1.94 1.90 -25.09
CA GLY A 541 -1.04 0.85 -25.56
C GLY A 541 -0.28 0.10 -24.46
N ASP A 542 0.72 -0.70 -24.86
CA ASP A 542 1.58 -1.45 -23.94
C ASP A 542 2.60 -0.53 -23.23
N GLY A 543 2.39 -0.34 -21.92
CA GLY A 543 3.23 0.50 -21.07
C GLY A 543 4.65 -0.04 -20.86
N TYR A 544 4.92 -1.32 -21.14
CA TYR A 544 6.27 -1.90 -21.02
C TYR A 544 7.13 -1.68 -22.25
N SER A 545 6.51 -1.39 -23.39
CA SER A 545 7.22 -1.28 -24.65
C SER A 545 8.29 -0.17 -24.60
N GLU A 546 9.47 -0.44 -25.17
CA GLU A 546 10.50 0.61 -25.37
C GLU A 546 9.96 1.77 -26.19
N LYS A 547 9.03 1.46 -27.12
CA LYS A 547 8.30 2.46 -27.91
C LYS A 547 7.56 3.46 -27.01
N TRP A 548 6.88 2.99 -25.97
CA TRP A 548 6.19 3.89 -25.04
C TRP A 548 7.16 4.79 -24.28
N GLN A 549 8.34 4.29 -23.90
CA GLN A 549 9.33 5.12 -23.20
C GLN A 549 9.83 6.28 -24.08
N ILE A 550 10.03 6.04 -25.37
CA ILE A 550 10.43 7.07 -26.35
C ILE A 550 9.28 8.05 -26.56
N GLU A 551 8.09 7.54 -26.83
CA GLU A 551 6.89 8.34 -27.09
C GLU A 551 6.49 9.21 -25.89
N ALA A 552 6.53 8.67 -24.67
CA ALA A 552 6.26 9.41 -23.45
C ALA A 552 7.24 10.57 -23.25
N ALA A 553 8.52 10.37 -23.58
CA ALA A 553 9.53 11.43 -23.50
C ALA A 553 9.28 12.54 -24.54
N GLU A 554 8.87 12.19 -25.76
CA GLU A 554 8.46 13.15 -26.81
C GLU A 554 7.22 13.96 -26.38
N ARG A 555 6.30 13.33 -25.65
CA ARG A 555 5.12 13.95 -25.03
C ARG A 555 5.42 14.73 -23.74
N GLY A 556 6.67 14.78 -23.28
CA GLY A 556 7.07 15.50 -22.08
C GLY A 556 6.66 14.85 -20.75
N LEU A 557 6.25 13.58 -20.75
CA LEU A 557 5.87 12.87 -19.53
C LEU A 557 7.11 12.47 -18.72
N PRO A 558 7.13 12.70 -17.39
CA PRO A 558 8.28 12.38 -16.56
C PRO A 558 8.46 10.85 -16.42
N ASN A 559 9.71 10.40 -16.49
CA ASN A 559 10.11 9.01 -16.26
C ASN A 559 11.07 8.92 -15.06
N LEU A 560 10.52 9.04 -13.85
CA LEU A 560 11.28 9.02 -12.60
C LEU A 560 11.46 7.57 -12.14
N LYS A 561 12.48 6.91 -12.68
CA LYS A 561 12.68 5.45 -12.54
C LYS A 561 12.88 5.04 -11.09
N THR A 562 13.75 5.74 -10.38
CA THR A 562 14.13 5.41 -9.01
C THR A 562 13.43 6.29 -7.99
N THR A 563 13.39 5.84 -6.74
CA THR A 563 12.89 6.63 -5.61
C THR A 563 13.65 7.95 -5.46
N LEU A 564 14.96 7.97 -5.71
CA LEU A 564 15.75 9.20 -5.64
C LEU A 564 15.47 10.17 -6.79
N ASP A 565 15.02 9.69 -7.94
CA ASP A 565 14.53 10.56 -9.03
C ASP A 565 13.18 11.19 -8.65
N ALA A 566 12.35 10.46 -7.90
CA ALA A 566 10.99 10.87 -7.55
C ALA A 566 10.90 11.77 -6.31
N ILE A 567 11.71 11.53 -5.28
CA ILE A 567 11.68 12.27 -4.00
C ILE A 567 11.74 13.81 -4.17
N PRO A 568 12.58 14.38 -5.06
CA PRO A 568 12.65 15.82 -5.29
C PRO A 568 11.34 16.47 -5.75
N GLU A 569 10.40 15.72 -6.32
CA GLU A 569 9.08 16.24 -6.74
C GLU A 569 8.28 16.83 -5.56
N LEU A 570 8.52 16.37 -4.32
CA LEU A 570 7.81 16.85 -3.12
C LEU A 570 8.11 18.31 -2.78
N VAL A 571 9.29 18.80 -3.14
CA VAL A 571 9.81 20.12 -2.75
C VAL A 571 10.00 21.04 -3.93
N LYS A 572 9.44 20.69 -5.10
CA LYS A 572 9.37 21.62 -6.24
C LYS A 572 8.48 22.81 -5.90
N PRO A 573 8.78 24.02 -6.41
CA PRO A 573 7.95 25.19 -6.18
C PRO A 573 6.47 24.97 -6.55
N GLU A 574 6.19 24.28 -7.66
CA GLU A 574 4.81 24.00 -8.07
C GLU A 574 4.07 23.06 -7.11
N ALA A 575 4.80 22.11 -6.49
CA ALA A 575 4.25 21.21 -5.48
C ALA A 575 3.96 21.96 -4.17
N VAL A 576 4.90 22.79 -3.71
CA VAL A 576 4.71 23.62 -2.51
C VAL A 576 3.51 24.54 -2.67
N GLU A 577 3.43 25.27 -3.78
CA GLU A 577 2.29 26.14 -4.08
C GLU A 577 0.97 25.37 -4.10
N LEU A 578 0.93 24.19 -4.72
CA LEU A 578 -0.25 23.33 -4.76
C LEU A 578 -0.75 22.97 -3.35
N PHE A 579 0.12 22.41 -2.51
CA PHE A 579 -0.30 21.93 -1.19
C PHE A 579 -0.63 23.07 -0.22
N GLU A 580 0.07 24.20 -0.32
CA GLU A 580 -0.21 25.39 0.51
C GLU A 580 -1.52 26.06 0.12
N LYS A 581 -1.78 26.21 -1.20
CA LYS A 581 -3.03 26.79 -1.72
C LYS A 581 -4.26 26.09 -1.17
N TYR A 582 -4.22 24.75 -1.09
CA TYR A 582 -5.34 23.95 -0.60
C TYR A 582 -5.25 23.60 0.89
N GLY A 583 -4.27 24.16 1.63
CA GLY A 583 -4.13 23.99 3.07
C GLY A 583 -3.90 22.54 3.50
N VAL A 584 -3.28 21.72 2.65
CA VAL A 584 -3.02 20.30 2.91
C VAL A 584 -1.68 20.13 3.62
N PHE A 585 -0.62 20.72 3.05
CA PHE A 585 0.70 20.84 3.66
C PHE A 585 1.22 22.26 3.56
N THR A 586 2.00 22.65 4.56
CA THR A 586 2.91 23.79 4.53
C THR A 586 4.23 23.42 3.86
N GLU A 587 4.99 24.39 3.37
CA GLU A 587 6.36 24.18 2.87
C GLU A 587 7.22 23.38 3.86
N ARG A 588 7.14 23.72 5.15
CA ARG A 588 7.88 23.03 6.23
C ARG A 588 7.48 21.56 6.36
N GLU A 589 6.20 21.23 6.25
CA GLU A 589 5.69 19.85 6.29
C GLU A 589 6.12 19.02 5.07
N LEU A 590 6.27 19.65 3.89
CA LEU A 590 6.76 19.00 2.68
C LEU A 590 8.26 18.70 2.76
N HIS A 591 9.07 19.68 3.18
CA HIS A 591 10.50 19.48 3.40
C HIS A 591 10.78 18.40 4.45
N SER A 592 10.00 18.37 5.53
CA SER A 592 10.07 17.30 6.52
C SER A 592 9.84 15.91 5.92
N ARG A 593 8.82 15.76 5.08
CA ARG A 593 8.51 14.49 4.41
C ARG A 593 9.59 14.10 3.39
N TYR A 594 10.19 15.07 2.72
CA TYR A 594 11.35 14.87 1.86
C TYR A 594 12.53 14.27 2.65
N GLU A 595 12.90 14.89 3.78
CA GLU A 595 14.00 14.39 4.64
C GLU A 595 13.70 13.01 5.21
N VAL A 596 12.50 12.78 5.76
CA VAL A 596 12.10 11.47 6.29
C VAL A 596 12.17 10.37 5.24
N ARG A 597 11.81 10.65 3.98
CA ARG A 597 11.89 9.67 2.90
C ARG A 597 13.31 9.35 2.47
N LEU A 598 14.20 10.35 2.44
CA LEU A 598 15.62 10.11 2.20
C LEU A 598 16.22 9.24 3.31
N GLU A 599 15.94 9.58 4.58
CA GLU A 599 16.40 8.81 5.74
C GLU A 599 15.88 7.37 5.70
N GLN A 600 14.58 7.16 5.43
CA GLN A 600 14.01 5.82 5.31
C GLN A 600 14.64 5.01 4.18
N TYR A 601 14.90 5.64 3.02
CA TYR A 601 15.57 4.99 1.89
C TYR A 601 16.98 4.52 2.28
N VAL A 602 17.77 5.41 2.88
CA VAL A 602 19.12 5.11 3.38
C VAL A 602 19.10 3.98 4.39
N LEU A 603 18.24 4.08 5.42
CA LEU A 603 18.18 3.09 6.51
C LEU A 603 17.77 1.71 5.99
N THR A 604 16.82 1.65 5.06
CA THR A 604 16.38 0.40 4.44
C THR A 604 17.55 -0.28 3.73
N ILE A 605 18.22 0.42 2.81
CA ILE A 605 19.35 -0.15 2.06
C ILE A 605 20.53 -0.46 2.98
N ALA A 606 20.80 0.37 4.00
CA ALA A 606 21.88 0.12 4.94
C ALA A 606 21.65 -1.14 5.76
N VAL A 607 20.40 -1.43 6.18
CA VAL A 607 20.04 -2.68 6.86
C VAL A 607 20.24 -3.86 5.93
N GLU A 608 19.74 -3.79 4.69
CA GLU A 608 19.91 -4.85 3.70
C GLU A 608 21.39 -5.10 3.36
N ALA A 609 22.19 -4.05 3.21
CA ALA A 609 23.62 -4.14 2.93
C ALA A 609 24.39 -4.80 4.08
N LYS A 610 24.07 -4.43 5.34
CA LYS A 610 24.66 -5.04 6.54
C LYS A 610 24.30 -6.53 6.63
N LEU A 611 23.04 -6.88 6.42
CA LEU A 611 22.58 -8.28 6.40
C LEU A 611 23.24 -9.08 5.27
N THR A 612 23.35 -8.50 4.07
CA THR A 612 24.03 -9.12 2.93
C THR A 612 25.49 -9.43 3.27
N LEU A 613 26.20 -8.48 3.87
CA LEU A 613 27.58 -8.69 4.31
C LEU A 613 27.67 -9.76 5.41
N GLU A 614 26.80 -9.68 6.42
CA GLU A 614 26.81 -10.60 7.57
C GLU A 614 26.51 -12.04 7.13
N ILE A 615 25.40 -12.27 6.44
CA ILE A 615 24.99 -13.60 5.97
C ILE A 615 25.98 -14.13 4.93
N GLY A 616 26.38 -13.29 3.97
CA GLY A 616 27.37 -13.67 2.96
C GLY A 616 28.70 -14.12 3.58
N THR A 617 29.18 -13.41 4.61
CA THR A 617 30.46 -13.70 5.29
C THR A 617 30.37 -14.88 6.25
N THR A 618 29.30 -14.98 7.03
CA THR A 618 29.21 -15.90 8.17
C THR A 618 28.45 -17.19 7.87
N VAL A 619 27.64 -17.21 6.81
CA VAL A 619 26.76 -18.34 6.46
C VAL A 619 27.14 -18.91 5.10
N VAL A 620 27.09 -18.12 4.02
CA VAL A 620 27.29 -18.60 2.64
C VAL A 620 28.75 -18.95 2.37
N LEU A 621 29.67 -18.02 2.62
CA LEU A 621 31.10 -18.22 2.36
C LEU A 621 31.68 -19.46 3.08
N PRO A 622 31.41 -19.71 4.38
CA PRO A 622 31.90 -20.91 5.06
C PRO A 622 31.33 -22.22 4.51
N ALA A 623 30.07 -22.24 4.05
CA ALA A 623 29.47 -23.42 3.44
C ALA A 623 30.18 -23.77 2.12
N ALA A 624 30.40 -22.78 1.26
CA ALA A 624 31.10 -22.97 0.00
C ALA A 624 32.58 -23.37 0.17
N LEU A 625 33.29 -22.79 1.15
CA LEU A 625 34.68 -23.17 1.49
C LEU A 625 34.80 -24.63 1.96
N ARG A 626 33.84 -25.11 2.75
CA ARG A 626 33.80 -26.51 3.19
C ARG A 626 33.63 -27.44 1.99
N TYR A 627 32.69 -27.14 1.10
CA TYR A 627 32.46 -27.95 -0.10
C TYR A 627 33.67 -27.93 -1.05
N GLN A 628 34.28 -26.76 -1.27
CA GLN A 628 35.52 -26.65 -2.04
C GLN A 628 36.64 -27.53 -1.45
N THR A 629 36.75 -27.57 -0.12
CA THR A 629 37.74 -28.41 0.58
C THR A 629 37.47 -29.90 0.36
N GLU A 630 36.22 -30.35 0.40
CA GLU A 630 35.84 -31.74 0.12
C GLU A 630 36.18 -32.14 -1.32
N LEU A 631 35.87 -31.28 -2.30
CA LEU A 631 36.24 -31.50 -3.69
C LEU A 631 37.76 -31.56 -3.89
N ALA A 632 38.51 -30.65 -3.25
CA ALA A 632 39.97 -30.64 -3.33
C ALA A 632 40.59 -31.90 -2.70
N GLN A 633 40.06 -32.37 -1.58
CA GLN A 633 40.48 -33.62 -0.94
C GLN A 633 40.16 -34.85 -1.81
N ASN A 634 39.00 -34.87 -2.47
CA ASN A 634 38.67 -35.91 -3.44
C ASN A 634 39.68 -35.96 -4.60
N VAL A 635 39.96 -34.80 -5.23
CA VAL A 635 40.94 -34.66 -6.30
C VAL A 635 42.33 -35.14 -5.86
N ALA A 636 42.77 -34.76 -4.66
CA ALA A 636 44.06 -35.18 -4.11
C ALA A 636 44.12 -36.70 -3.88
N THR A 637 43.03 -37.28 -3.36
CA THR A 637 42.93 -38.72 -3.09
C THR A 637 42.94 -39.54 -4.38
N LEU A 638 42.21 -39.11 -5.41
CA LEU A 638 42.22 -39.76 -6.73
C LEU A 638 43.62 -39.74 -7.35
N LYS A 639 44.31 -38.59 -7.31
CA LYS A 639 45.71 -38.50 -7.76
C LYS A 639 46.63 -39.45 -7.01
N ALA A 640 46.50 -39.53 -5.69
CA ALA A 640 47.29 -40.43 -4.85
C ALA A 640 47.03 -41.91 -5.18
N ALA A 641 45.81 -42.27 -5.60
CA ALA A 641 45.44 -43.60 -6.05
C ALA A 641 45.84 -43.91 -7.51
N GLY A 642 46.45 -42.97 -8.23
CA GLY A 642 46.83 -43.13 -9.63
C GLY A 642 45.68 -42.95 -10.64
N VAL A 643 44.57 -42.35 -10.22
CA VAL A 643 43.42 -42.03 -11.08
C VAL A 643 43.48 -40.55 -11.48
N GLU A 644 43.28 -40.25 -12.77
CA GLU A 644 43.20 -38.86 -13.25
C GLU A 644 41.86 -38.22 -12.80
N PRO A 645 41.87 -37.17 -11.96
CA PRO A 645 40.63 -36.57 -11.48
C PRO A 645 40.05 -35.56 -12.46
N ASN A 646 38.72 -35.47 -12.51
CA ASN A 646 38.02 -34.39 -13.18
C ASN A 646 38.00 -33.13 -12.28
N LEU A 647 38.52 -32.00 -12.77
CA LEU A 647 38.61 -30.74 -12.02
C LEU A 647 37.38 -29.84 -12.18
N ALA A 648 36.47 -30.14 -13.11
CA ALA A 648 35.37 -29.25 -13.49
C ALA A 648 34.50 -28.82 -12.30
N ALA A 649 34.17 -29.74 -11.39
CA ALA A 649 33.37 -29.42 -10.20
C ALA A 649 34.12 -28.49 -9.23
N LEU A 650 35.42 -28.71 -9.03
CA LEU A 650 36.25 -27.85 -8.18
C LEU A 650 36.38 -26.45 -8.78
N GLU A 651 36.58 -26.36 -10.10
CA GLU A 651 36.66 -25.08 -10.83
C GLU A 651 35.32 -24.32 -10.78
N ALA A 652 34.20 -25.02 -10.97
CA ALA A 652 32.86 -24.45 -10.92
C ALA A 652 32.49 -23.83 -9.56
N VAL A 653 33.05 -24.34 -8.45
CA VAL A 653 32.89 -23.74 -7.12
C VAL A 653 33.92 -22.64 -6.88
N SER A 654 35.15 -22.82 -7.36
CA SER A 654 36.28 -21.91 -7.03
C SER A 654 36.13 -20.52 -7.63
N ALA A 655 35.58 -20.39 -8.84
CA ALA A 655 35.39 -19.08 -9.47
C ALA A 655 34.32 -18.23 -8.73
N PRO A 656 33.07 -18.69 -8.53
CA PRO A 656 32.07 -17.95 -7.76
C PRO A 656 32.50 -17.67 -6.31
N LEU A 657 33.30 -18.54 -5.70
CA LEU A 657 33.84 -18.30 -4.35
C LEU A 657 34.83 -17.13 -4.30
N THR A 658 35.65 -17.00 -5.35
CA THR A 658 36.57 -15.87 -5.52
C THR A 658 35.78 -14.59 -5.71
N ASP A 659 34.76 -14.62 -6.56
CA ASP A 659 33.87 -13.50 -6.83
C ASP A 659 33.12 -13.07 -5.56
N LEU A 660 32.58 -14.01 -4.79
CA LEU A 660 31.92 -13.75 -3.52
C LEU A 660 32.85 -13.05 -2.53
N THR A 661 34.09 -13.54 -2.39
CA THR A 661 35.07 -12.97 -1.47
C THR A 661 35.43 -11.53 -1.87
N ALA A 662 35.62 -11.28 -3.17
CA ALA A 662 35.90 -9.93 -3.69
C ALA A 662 34.70 -9.00 -3.51
N ALA A 663 33.49 -9.46 -3.82
CA ALA A 663 32.26 -8.68 -3.68
C ALA A 663 31.98 -8.32 -2.21
N LEU A 664 32.18 -9.26 -1.27
CA LEU A 664 32.05 -8.99 0.17
C LEU A 664 33.06 -7.94 0.65
N ALA A 665 34.30 -7.97 0.15
CA ALA A 665 35.30 -6.97 0.48
C ALA A 665 34.90 -5.57 -0.03
N THR A 666 34.38 -5.49 -1.26
CA THR A 666 33.85 -4.24 -1.84
C THR A 666 32.68 -3.71 -1.03
N LEU A 667 31.69 -4.57 -0.71
CA LEU A 667 30.53 -4.18 0.10
C LEU A 667 30.95 -3.70 1.50
N LYS A 668 31.89 -4.38 2.14
CA LYS A 668 32.46 -3.97 3.43
C LYS A 668 33.13 -2.60 3.36
N SER A 669 33.89 -2.34 2.30
CA SER A 669 34.52 -1.05 2.07
C SER A 669 33.47 0.05 1.89
N ALA A 670 32.44 -0.19 1.07
CA ALA A 670 31.37 0.77 0.81
C ALA A 670 30.54 1.06 2.07
N LEU A 671 30.28 0.06 2.92
CA LEU A 671 29.60 0.23 4.22
C LEU A 671 30.43 1.02 5.25
N SER A 672 31.75 1.02 5.11
CA SER A 672 32.66 1.76 6.01
C SER A 672 32.87 3.21 5.55
N ASP A 673 32.34 3.58 4.39
CA ASP A 673 32.42 4.95 3.87
C ASP A 673 31.36 5.82 4.55
N HIS A 674 31.84 6.81 5.30
CA HIS A 674 31.03 7.81 6.00
C HIS A 674 31.35 9.23 5.49
N SER A 675 31.71 9.35 4.21
CA SER A 675 32.07 10.63 3.60
C SER A 675 30.89 11.54 3.26
N ALA A 676 29.67 11.01 3.23
CA ALA A 676 28.45 11.77 2.96
C ALA A 676 28.21 12.87 4.01
N GLN A 677 27.87 14.07 3.56
CA GLN A 677 27.66 15.26 4.40
C GLN A 677 26.18 15.67 4.49
N SER A 678 25.31 15.02 3.72
CA SER A 678 23.86 15.25 3.71
C SER A 678 23.08 13.94 3.49
N ALA A 679 21.80 13.94 3.87
CA ALA A 679 20.90 12.80 3.67
C ALA A 679 20.79 12.40 2.18
N LEU A 680 20.83 13.38 1.27
CA LEU A 680 20.80 13.12 -0.17
C LEU A 680 22.10 12.47 -0.68
N GLU A 681 23.26 12.90 -0.18
CA GLU A 681 24.55 12.27 -0.52
C GLU A 681 24.62 10.85 0.01
N GLU A 682 24.12 10.60 1.22
CA GLU A 682 24.04 9.26 1.81
C GLU A 682 23.09 8.36 1.01
N ALA A 683 21.94 8.90 0.59
CA ALA A 683 21.01 8.19 -0.28
C ALA A 683 21.62 7.85 -1.65
N LYS A 684 22.37 8.79 -2.25
CA LYS A 684 23.11 8.55 -3.49
C LYS A 684 24.20 7.48 -3.31
N HIS A 685 24.92 7.49 -2.19
CA HIS A 685 25.89 6.44 -1.86
C HIS A 685 25.22 5.07 -1.74
N ALA A 686 24.07 5.00 -1.07
CA ALA A 686 23.28 3.78 -0.98
C ALA A 686 22.90 3.25 -2.37
N GLN A 687 22.43 4.13 -3.26
CA GLN A 687 22.06 3.75 -4.63
C GLN A 687 23.26 3.35 -5.50
N GLN A 688 24.36 4.10 -5.45
CA GLN A 688 25.47 4.00 -6.41
C GLN A 688 26.57 3.04 -5.98
N ALA A 689 26.75 2.84 -4.67
CA ALA A 689 27.80 1.99 -4.11
C ALA A 689 27.25 0.75 -3.40
N LEU A 690 26.23 0.88 -2.54
CA LEU A 690 25.73 -0.25 -1.76
C LEU A 690 24.90 -1.23 -2.62
N LEU A 691 23.90 -0.75 -3.37
CA LEU A 691 23.05 -1.62 -4.19
C LEU A 691 23.87 -2.47 -5.20
N PRO A 692 24.77 -1.90 -6.03
CA PRO A 692 25.54 -2.71 -6.97
C PRO A 692 26.48 -3.71 -6.27
N ALA A 693 27.03 -3.33 -5.11
CA ALA A 693 27.87 -4.24 -4.32
C ALA A 693 27.06 -5.40 -3.73
N MET A 694 25.83 -5.15 -3.26
CA MET A 694 24.92 -6.19 -2.82
C MET A 694 24.54 -7.13 -3.96
N ASP A 695 24.21 -6.60 -5.14
CA ASP A 695 23.87 -7.41 -6.32
C ASP A 695 25.03 -8.30 -6.76
N ALA A 696 26.28 -7.82 -6.67
CA ALA A 696 27.46 -8.62 -6.94
C ALA A 696 27.64 -9.77 -5.92
N VAL A 697 27.44 -9.49 -4.63
CA VAL A 697 27.47 -10.52 -3.56
C VAL A 697 26.39 -11.56 -3.79
N ARG A 698 25.15 -11.12 -4.09
CA ARG A 698 24.03 -11.99 -4.42
C ARG A 698 24.32 -12.86 -5.63
N SER A 699 24.79 -12.28 -6.73
CA SER A 699 25.07 -13.01 -7.96
C SER A 699 26.06 -14.16 -7.75
N ALA A 700 27.13 -13.91 -6.98
CA ALA A 700 28.11 -14.93 -6.64
C ALA A 700 27.54 -16.01 -5.69
N ALA A 701 26.73 -15.61 -4.71
CA ALA A 701 26.09 -16.52 -3.78
C ALA A 701 25.02 -17.41 -4.46
N ASP A 702 24.19 -16.85 -5.33
CA ASP A 702 23.16 -17.58 -6.08
C ASP A 702 23.82 -18.57 -7.06
N ALA A 703 24.97 -18.22 -7.65
CA ALA A 703 25.77 -19.16 -8.43
C ALA A 703 26.33 -20.32 -7.58
N LEU A 704 26.76 -20.04 -6.34
CA LEU A 704 27.21 -21.06 -5.39
C LEU A 704 26.07 -21.99 -4.96
N GLU A 705 24.85 -21.48 -4.75
CA GLU A 705 23.67 -22.29 -4.43
C GLU A 705 23.44 -23.40 -5.46
N GLY A 706 23.66 -23.10 -6.74
CA GLY A 706 23.47 -24.05 -7.84
C GLY A 706 24.55 -25.13 -7.97
N VAL A 707 25.68 -25.01 -7.25
CA VAL A 707 26.82 -25.96 -7.38
C VAL A 707 27.27 -26.59 -6.07
N VAL A 708 27.02 -25.93 -4.92
CA VAL A 708 27.31 -26.46 -3.59
C VAL A 708 26.38 -27.62 -3.28
N ALA A 709 26.90 -28.68 -2.66
CA ALA A 709 26.09 -29.82 -2.26
C ALA A 709 24.95 -29.39 -1.32
N ASP A 710 23.73 -29.86 -1.60
CA ASP A 710 22.51 -29.45 -0.89
C ASP A 710 22.59 -29.69 0.63
N ASP A 711 23.28 -30.75 1.06
CA ASP A 711 23.47 -31.07 2.47
C ASP A 711 24.38 -30.08 3.22
N LEU A 712 25.20 -29.33 2.49
CA LEU A 712 26.02 -28.25 3.01
C LEU A 712 25.36 -26.88 2.84
N TRP A 713 24.34 -26.74 2.00
CA TRP A 713 23.70 -25.44 1.77
C TRP A 713 22.85 -25.00 2.98
N PRO A 714 23.12 -23.80 3.54
CA PRO A 714 22.63 -23.44 4.88
C PRO A 714 21.27 -22.72 4.89
N LEU A 715 20.86 -22.10 3.79
CA LEU A 715 19.63 -21.29 3.74
C LEU A 715 18.50 -22.08 3.10
N PRO A 716 17.25 -21.99 3.60
CA PRO A 716 16.08 -22.45 2.87
C PRO A 716 16.07 -21.88 1.44
N THR A 717 15.95 -22.79 0.48
CA THR A 717 15.93 -22.46 -0.96
C THR A 717 14.57 -21.89 -1.35
N TYR A 718 14.48 -21.22 -2.50
CA TYR A 718 13.20 -20.74 -3.01
C TYR A 718 12.22 -21.89 -3.29
N GLN A 719 12.72 -23.04 -3.76
CA GLN A 719 11.87 -24.20 -3.99
C GLN A 719 11.19 -24.67 -2.70
N GLU A 720 11.92 -24.71 -1.59
CA GLU A 720 11.35 -25.09 -0.29
C GLU A 720 10.32 -24.06 0.18
N MET A 721 10.66 -22.77 0.15
CA MET A 721 9.78 -21.72 0.69
C MET A 721 8.51 -21.47 -0.13
N LEU A 722 8.57 -21.65 -1.45
CA LEU A 722 7.46 -21.34 -2.36
C LEU A 722 6.48 -22.51 -2.55
N TYR A 723 6.91 -23.75 -2.27
CA TYR A 723 6.12 -24.95 -2.56
C TYR A 723 5.85 -25.86 -1.34
N ILE A 724 6.53 -25.65 -0.21
CA ILE A 724 6.31 -26.42 1.01
C ILE A 724 5.58 -25.52 2.01
N LEU A 725 4.24 -25.60 2.01
CA LEU A 725 3.35 -24.83 2.87
C LEU A 725 2.22 -25.68 3.45
#